data_AF-A0A8H5ERQ7-F1
#
_entry.id   AF-A0A8H5ERQ7-F1
#
_cell.length_a   1.000
_cell.length_b   1.000
_cell.length_c   1.000
_cell.angle_alpha   90.00
_cell.angle_beta   90.00
_cell.angle_gamma   90.00
#
_symmetry.space_group_name_H-M   'P 1'
#
loop_
_entity.id
_entity.type
_entity.pdbx_description
1 polymer ?
#
loop_
_entity_poly.entity_id
_entity_poly.type
_entity_poly.pdbx_seq_one_letter_code
_entity_poly.pdbx_strand_id
1 'polypeptide(L)'
;MLVHNLLGQRQIWLEAMQWLETHRFMPYIVSLLDIPWEHKLLELKYGWTFNLAQYLSDDWLNDCHINQMVAYLRTQLPHNHVILEDADWSHTLIAAYEKRERVAEPLAGYSGLHDLAEHMRGGSVPKMKLAFPIFVATASSGSKLPLRGMEGNHWVSVGIDLNKSIILYGDSLGKQSPKQLTDVLDWFLSQVFGNRAFTFGSLPCGTQSDSTSCALYALEAIAHFAMPQQFPINENLNPVVTRKRWFENATALQPAATSSAVTVKTKPLVPTAKKSAIKNQVRLRDNKPSKEIHPLFQPQPTHNTEPSKDASSKPKRKILDVEAGDDDEDKSNQDNDEEKDGDLGNVAKPGELIPLHSRNAPKSTGAPKKKLLDDLTWPCYKPSDPAKILHKCIAKHLPTDLKDQAKAQAKLKAPSARLEELSGTAGGVTNGEEAGETKEEPASKKPKMMQEFTNRGSKAKQKVRHAQLDLDCTILFSTLPSNLANSIHFKNLLNHADPTYEVPTREKLDEELTPGEAENVLAKQLELLKNDHFLTVSFDGGTKKGESHYTLHISNPERDIYLMETRNATDESHTGEWIKVLAMKWINEVGPARFAASCSDSTGNTLLARHLIVDAVPTILSIADCCHHLDNMNKDIVKLTYFQEPITVIRGTIKSFSQSHVGKSELEKA
;
A
#
# COMPACT_ATOMS: atom_id res chain seq x y z
N MET A 1 3.59 7.87 -2.28
CA MET A 1 4.39 6.90 -1.49
C MET A 1 5.87 7.24 -1.67
N LEU A 2 6.60 7.58 -0.62
CA LEU A 2 7.99 8.03 -0.73
C LEU A 2 8.92 6.81 -0.81
N VAL A 3 9.83 6.80 -1.79
CA VAL A 3 10.90 5.78 -2.00
C VAL A 3 11.69 5.45 -0.72
N HIS A 4 11.76 6.38 0.23
CA HIS A 4 12.36 6.18 1.55
C HIS A 4 11.72 5.04 2.37
N ASN A 5 10.42 4.78 2.20
CA ASN A 5 9.74 3.72 2.94
C ASN A 5 10.16 2.32 2.44
N LEU A 6 10.35 2.14 1.13
CA LEU A 6 10.74 0.86 0.54
C LEU A 6 12.16 0.42 0.91
N LEU A 7 13.11 1.36 0.97
CA LEU A 7 14.49 1.05 1.39
C LEU A 7 14.55 0.63 2.86
N GLY A 8 13.81 1.32 3.74
CA GLY A 8 13.71 0.95 5.15
C GLY A 8 13.07 -0.43 5.35
N GLN A 9 11.98 -0.71 4.64
CA GLN A 9 11.31 -2.02 4.70
C GLN A 9 12.18 -3.16 4.18
N ARG A 10 12.89 -2.94 3.05
CA ARG A 10 13.86 -3.91 2.54
C ARG A 10 14.93 -4.21 3.57
N GLN A 11 15.44 -3.18 4.25
CA GLN A 11 16.47 -3.33 5.27
C GLN A 11 16.00 -4.20 6.44
N ILE A 12 14.77 -3.98 6.94
CA ILE A 12 14.17 -4.80 8.00
C ILE A 12 14.12 -6.29 7.62
N TRP A 13 13.72 -6.59 6.38
CA TRP A 13 13.66 -7.98 5.92
C TRP A 13 15.04 -8.61 5.70
N LEU A 14 16.04 -7.83 5.26
CA LEU A 14 17.42 -8.30 5.17
C LEU A 14 17.99 -8.63 6.56
N GLU A 15 17.69 -7.80 7.56
CA GLU A 15 18.06 -8.03 8.96
C GLU A 15 17.40 -9.29 9.52
N ALA A 16 16.11 -9.50 9.24
CA ALA A 16 15.40 -10.73 9.60
C ALA A 16 16.03 -11.98 8.97
N MET A 17 16.42 -11.91 7.69
CA MET A 17 17.12 -13.01 7.02
C MET A 17 18.48 -13.29 7.66
N GLN A 18 19.25 -12.24 7.97
CA GLN A 18 20.55 -12.36 8.64
C GLN A 18 20.39 -12.93 10.06
N TRP A 19 19.35 -12.54 10.79
CA TRP A 19 19.04 -13.07 12.11
C TRP A 19 18.71 -14.57 12.05
N LEU A 20 17.90 -15.00 11.08
CA LEU A 20 17.61 -16.42 10.83
C LEU A 20 18.89 -17.20 10.49
N GLU A 21 19.77 -16.64 9.67
CA GLU A 21 21.06 -17.25 9.32
C GLU A 21 21.95 -17.44 10.54
N THR A 22 22.10 -16.37 11.34
CA THR A 22 22.91 -16.36 12.57
C THR A 22 22.43 -17.42 13.56
N HIS A 23 21.12 -17.64 13.65
CA HIS A 23 20.50 -18.63 14.53
C HIS A 23 20.27 -20.01 13.86
N ARG A 24 20.82 -20.23 12.65
CA ARG A 24 20.77 -21.49 11.88
C ARG A 24 19.35 -21.98 11.54
N PHE A 25 18.43 -21.07 11.26
CA PHE A 25 17.07 -21.34 10.80
C PHE A 25 16.89 -21.19 9.27
N MET A 26 17.96 -21.29 8.48
CA MET A 26 17.96 -21.11 7.02
C MET A 26 16.88 -21.88 6.22
N PRO A 27 16.44 -23.10 6.58
CA PRO A 27 15.36 -23.79 5.86
C PRO A 27 14.01 -23.04 5.84
N TYR A 28 13.84 -22.00 6.67
CA TYR A 28 12.60 -21.23 6.82
C TYR A 28 12.55 -19.95 5.96
N ILE A 29 13.57 -19.67 5.14
CA ILE A 29 13.53 -18.54 4.18
C ILE A 29 12.36 -18.71 3.19
N VAL A 30 11.98 -19.94 2.85
CA VAL A 30 10.89 -20.21 1.91
C VAL A 30 9.55 -19.68 2.42
N SER A 31 9.27 -19.79 3.73
CA SER A 31 8.03 -19.24 4.31
C SER A 31 8.00 -17.70 4.34
N LEU A 32 9.15 -17.04 4.23
CA LEU A 32 9.20 -15.58 4.08
C LEU A 32 8.77 -15.12 2.69
N LEU A 33 8.92 -15.96 1.66
CA LEU A 33 8.56 -15.64 0.28
C LEU A 33 7.05 -15.54 0.07
N ASP A 34 6.27 -16.20 0.92
CA ASP A 34 4.80 -16.19 0.87
C ASP A 34 4.19 -14.99 1.61
N ILE A 35 5.00 -14.20 2.33
CA ILE A 35 4.54 -13.02 3.04
C ILE A 35 4.66 -11.80 2.10
N PRO A 36 3.56 -11.08 1.82
CA PRO A 36 3.63 -9.86 1.03
C PRO A 36 4.57 -8.85 1.70
N TRP A 37 5.36 -8.14 0.90
CA TRP A 37 6.38 -7.22 1.42
C TRP A 37 5.75 -6.08 2.24
N GLU A 38 4.64 -5.52 1.76
CA GLU A 38 3.87 -4.49 2.43
C GLU A 38 2.38 -4.83 2.33
N HIS A 39 1.85 -5.48 3.36
CA HIS A 39 0.43 -5.74 3.48
C HIS A 39 -0.03 -5.41 4.89
N LYS A 40 -1.19 -4.80 4.96
CA LYS A 40 -1.85 -4.55 6.23
C LYS A 40 -2.45 -5.88 6.71
N LEU A 41 -2.13 -6.27 7.94
CA LEU A 41 -2.67 -7.52 8.48
C LEU A 41 -4.19 -7.38 8.73
N LEU A 42 -4.89 -8.51 8.82
CA LEU A 42 -6.36 -8.63 8.92
C LEU A 42 -7.09 -7.55 9.74
N GLU A 43 -6.50 -7.13 10.86
CA GLU A 43 -7.03 -6.02 11.67
C GLU A 43 -5.99 -4.91 11.79
N LEU A 44 -6.47 -3.66 11.81
CA LEU A 44 -5.65 -2.45 12.01
C LEU A 44 -4.67 -2.56 13.18
N LYS A 45 -5.11 -3.15 14.29
CA LYS A 45 -4.32 -3.28 15.53
C LYS A 45 -3.22 -4.34 15.46
N TYR A 46 -3.20 -5.17 14.42
CA TYR A 46 -2.11 -6.11 14.15
C TYR A 46 -0.98 -5.46 13.36
N GLY A 47 -1.15 -4.23 12.86
CA GLY A 47 -0.11 -3.53 12.12
C GLY A 47 0.09 -4.08 10.71
N TRP A 48 1.35 -4.14 10.27
CA TRP A 48 1.76 -4.41 8.90
C TRP A 48 2.69 -5.62 8.83
N THR A 49 2.93 -6.15 7.64
CA THR A 49 3.83 -7.30 7.40
C THR A 49 5.25 -7.08 7.92
N PHE A 50 5.79 -5.85 7.93
CA PHE A 50 7.11 -5.58 8.52
C PHE A 50 7.13 -5.78 10.05
N ASN A 51 5.99 -5.71 10.74
CA ASN A 51 5.92 -6.09 12.16
C ASN A 51 6.14 -7.60 12.34
N LEU A 52 5.83 -8.44 11.35
CA LEU A 52 6.16 -9.86 11.43
C LEU A 52 7.68 -10.07 11.42
N ALA A 53 8.42 -9.31 10.61
CA ALA A 53 9.88 -9.40 10.54
C ALA A 53 10.55 -9.08 11.88
N GLN A 54 9.95 -8.20 12.69
CA GLN A 54 10.50 -7.82 13.99
C GLN A 54 10.46 -8.94 15.04
N TYR A 55 9.61 -9.98 14.89
CA TYR A 55 9.78 -11.21 15.66
C TYR A 55 11.15 -11.86 15.41
N LEU A 56 11.64 -11.80 14.18
CA LEU A 56 12.91 -12.37 13.75
C LEU A 56 14.07 -11.39 13.97
N SER A 57 14.09 -10.74 15.13
CA SER A 57 15.12 -9.81 15.57
C SER A 57 15.27 -9.89 17.09
N ASP A 58 16.30 -9.25 17.65
CA ASP A 58 16.48 -9.13 19.10
C ASP A 58 15.82 -7.87 19.69
N ASP A 59 15.10 -7.10 18.85
CA ASP A 59 14.48 -5.83 19.23
C ASP A 59 13.25 -6.01 20.12
N TRP A 60 12.86 -4.90 20.75
CA TRP A 60 11.64 -4.79 21.53
C TRP A 60 10.39 -5.05 20.71
N LEU A 61 9.50 -5.88 21.26
CA LEU A 61 8.17 -6.09 20.70
C LEU A 61 7.20 -5.03 21.23
N ASN A 62 6.41 -4.45 20.31
CA ASN A 62 5.44 -3.40 20.60
C ASN A 62 3.99 -3.92 20.66
N ASP A 63 3.03 -3.03 20.86
CA ASP A 63 1.59 -3.29 20.95
C ASP A 63 1.06 -4.18 19.82
N CYS A 64 1.50 -3.97 18.57
CA CYS A 64 1.03 -4.77 17.43
C CYS A 64 1.38 -6.25 17.61
N HIS A 65 2.57 -6.56 18.12
CA HIS A 65 3.01 -7.93 18.37
C HIS A 65 2.22 -8.54 19.52
N ILE A 66 2.02 -7.79 20.60
CA ILE A 66 1.20 -8.21 21.74
C ILE A 66 -0.21 -8.56 21.27
N ASN A 67 -0.82 -7.68 20.48
CA ASN A 67 -2.17 -7.87 19.94
C ASN A 67 -2.25 -9.10 19.02
N GLN A 68 -1.24 -9.34 18.18
CA GLN A 68 -1.15 -10.55 17.36
C GLN A 68 -1.01 -11.82 18.20
N MET A 69 -0.15 -11.82 19.23
CA MET A 69 0.02 -12.98 20.12
C MET A 69 -1.29 -13.29 20.87
N VAL A 70 -1.97 -12.27 21.40
CA VAL A 70 -3.28 -12.43 22.04
C VAL A 70 -4.32 -12.97 21.06
N ALA A 71 -4.36 -12.45 19.83
CA ALA A 71 -5.27 -12.93 18.79
C ALA A 71 -5.06 -14.41 18.49
N TYR A 72 -3.80 -14.85 18.37
CA TYR A 72 -3.49 -16.27 18.20
C TYR A 72 -3.92 -17.10 19.41
N LEU A 73 -3.66 -16.66 20.64
CA LEU A 73 -4.11 -17.38 21.83
C LEU A 73 -5.64 -17.51 21.88
N ARG A 74 -6.38 -16.48 21.44
CA ARG A 74 -7.85 -16.54 21.33
C ARG A 74 -8.31 -17.66 20.39
N THR A 75 -7.57 -17.96 19.31
CA THR A 75 -7.91 -19.09 18.40
C THR A 75 -7.65 -20.46 19.02
N GLN A 76 -6.78 -20.55 20.03
CA GLN A 76 -6.46 -21.80 20.72
C GLN A 76 -7.42 -22.09 21.88
N LEU A 77 -8.18 -21.08 22.35
CA LEU A 77 -9.01 -21.22 23.52
C LEU A 77 -10.29 -22.04 23.25
N PRO A 78 -10.63 -23.00 24.12
CA PRO A 78 -11.97 -23.58 24.11
C PRO A 78 -12.99 -22.48 24.46
N HIS A 79 -14.12 -22.46 23.74
CA HIS A 79 -15.16 -21.44 23.93
C HIS A 79 -15.61 -21.34 25.41
N ASN A 80 -15.82 -20.09 25.88
CA ASN A 80 -16.53 -19.74 27.12
C ASN A 80 -15.84 -20.02 28.47
N HIS A 81 -14.51 -19.98 28.58
CA HIS A 81 -13.84 -20.14 29.90
C HIS A 81 -12.83 -19.05 30.27
N VAL A 82 -12.16 -18.45 29.28
CA VAL A 82 -11.17 -17.40 29.52
C VAL A 82 -11.42 -16.30 28.51
N ILE A 83 -11.51 -15.07 29.01
CA ILE A 83 -11.51 -13.87 28.19
C ILE A 83 -10.07 -13.37 28.14
N LEU A 84 -9.54 -13.22 26.94
CA LEU A 84 -8.27 -12.57 26.71
C LEU A 84 -8.54 -11.18 26.15
N GLU A 85 -7.99 -10.18 26.80
CA GLU A 85 -7.94 -8.82 26.30
C GLU A 85 -6.53 -8.44 25.88
N ASP A 86 -6.44 -7.51 24.92
CA ASP A 86 -5.19 -7.13 24.27
C ASP A 86 -4.65 -5.79 24.81
N ALA A 87 -3.54 -5.30 24.25
CA ALA A 87 -2.87 -4.10 24.76
C ALA A 87 -3.76 -2.85 24.61
N ASP A 88 -4.52 -2.76 23.52
CA ASP A 88 -5.44 -1.65 23.27
C ASP A 88 -6.49 -1.55 24.38
N TRP A 89 -7.01 -2.70 24.81
CA TRP A 89 -7.97 -2.78 25.92
C TRP A 89 -7.37 -2.31 27.24
N SER A 90 -6.15 -2.75 27.58
CA SER A 90 -5.51 -2.36 28.84
C SER A 90 -5.09 -0.89 28.86
N HIS A 91 -4.63 -0.35 27.73
CA HIS A 91 -4.41 1.10 27.55
C HIS A 91 -5.73 1.89 27.74
N THR A 92 -6.83 1.38 27.19
CA THR A 92 -8.15 2.00 27.34
C THR A 92 -8.63 1.98 28.79
N LEU A 93 -8.42 0.86 29.51
CA LEU A 93 -8.75 0.73 30.92
C LEU A 93 -8.03 1.78 31.77
N ILE A 94 -6.72 1.93 31.58
CA ILE A 94 -5.89 2.90 32.30
C ILE A 94 -6.36 4.33 31.99
N ALA A 95 -6.61 4.64 30.72
CA ALA A 95 -7.08 5.95 30.29
C ALA A 95 -8.48 6.29 30.85
N ALA A 96 -9.38 5.30 30.94
CA ALA A 96 -10.69 5.45 31.54
C ALA A 96 -10.59 5.75 33.04
N TYR A 97 -9.72 5.03 33.75
CA TYR A 97 -9.46 5.29 35.17
C TYR A 97 -8.91 6.71 35.39
N GLU A 98 -8.00 7.20 34.56
CA GLU A 98 -7.50 8.58 34.69
C GLU A 98 -8.60 9.65 34.54
N LYS A 99 -9.60 9.38 33.71
CA LYS A 99 -10.71 10.32 33.43
C LYS A 99 -11.93 10.09 34.32
N ARG A 100 -11.89 9.14 35.25
CA ARG A 100 -13.05 8.71 36.07
C ARG A 100 -13.76 9.84 36.83
N GLU A 101 -13.03 10.87 37.26
CA GLU A 101 -13.59 12.01 38.00
C GLU A 101 -14.29 13.04 37.09
N ARG A 102 -14.11 12.94 35.76
CA ARG A 102 -14.65 13.89 34.77
C ARG A 102 -15.88 13.36 34.03
N VAL A 103 -16.24 12.10 34.23
CA VAL A 103 -17.38 11.45 33.56
C VAL A 103 -18.50 11.20 34.57
N ALA A 104 -19.74 11.49 34.17
CA ALA A 104 -20.92 11.30 35.03
C ALA A 104 -21.24 9.82 35.26
N GLU A 105 -21.03 8.99 34.23
CA GLU A 105 -21.24 7.55 34.28
C GLU A 105 -19.90 6.81 34.09
N PRO A 106 -19.53 5.91 35.01
CA PRO A 106 -18.34 5.09 34.86
C PRO A 106 -18.39 4.25 33.58
N LEU A 107 -17.26 4.18 32.85
CA LEU A 107 -17.11 3.46 31.57
C LEU A 107 -17.90 4.05 30.38
N ALA A 108 -18.64 5.16 30.56
CA ALA A 108 -19.33 5.81 29.46
C ALA A 108 -18.33 6.33 28.40
N GLY A 109 -18.62 6.03 27.13
CA GLY A 109 -17.72 6.35 26.01
C GLY A 109 -16.64 5.30 25.73
N TYR A 110 -16.61 4.18 26.46
CA TYR A 110 -15.66 3.09 26.29
C TYR A 110 -16.38 1.77 26.01
N SER A 111 -16.85 1.57 24.78
CA SER A 111 -17.68 0.41 24.39
C SER A 111 -17.05 -0.92 24.78
N GLY A 112 -15.77 -1.17 24.47
CA GLY A 112 -15.10 -2.43 24.80
C GLY A 112 -15.01 -2.72 26.31
N LEU A 113 -14.82 -1.69 27.15
CA LEU A 113 -14.84 -1.86 28.62
C LEU A 113 -16.26 -2.12 29.12
N HIS A 114 -17.24 -1.41 28.56
CA HIS A 114 -18.64 -1.53 28.93
C HIS A 114 -19.22 -2.91 28.54
N ASP A 115 -18.97 -3.35 27.31
CA ASP A 115 -19.43 -4.64 26.78
C ASP A 115 -18.84 -5.80 27.58
N LEU A 116 -17.55 -5.73 27.92
CA LEU A 116 -16.94 -6.72 28.78
C LEU A 116 -17.59 -6.69 30.17
N ALA A 117 -17.73 -5.53 30.80
CA ALA A 117 -18.35 -5.36 32.11
C ALA A 117 -19.77 -5.96 32.17
N GLU A 118 -20.60 -5.69 31.16
CA GLU A 118 -21.93 -6.29 31.01
C GLU A 118 -21.85 -7.82 30.86
N HIS A 119 -20.91 -8.31 30.06
CA HIS A 119 -20.68 -9.76 29.92
C HIS A 119 -20.30 -10.41 31.26
N MET A 120 -19.45 -9.76 32.08
CA MET A 120 -19.11 -10.25 33.42
C MET A 120 -20.31 -10.22 34.37
N ARG A 121 -21.20 -9.22 34.25
CA ARG A 121 -22.43 -9.08 35.05
C ARG A 121 -23.47 -10.15 34.71
N GLY A 122 -23.60 -10.51 33.43
CA GLY A 122 -24.66 -11.37 32.89
C GLY A 122 -24.66 -12.84 33.37
N GLY A 123 -23.69 -13.26 34.20
CA GLY A 123 -23.74 -14.50 35.00
C GLY A 123 -23.81 -15.82 34.23
N SER A 124 -23.76 -15.79 32.90
CA SER A 124 -24.09 -16.94 32.04
C SER A 124 -22.94 -17.93 31.85
N VAL A 125 -21.78 -17.70 32.50
CA VAL A 125 -20.58 -18.51 32.33
C VAL A 125 -19.99 -18.89 33.70
N PRO A 126 -20.13 -20.15 34.16
CA PRO A 126 -19.77 -20.56 35.53
C PRO A 126 -18.28 -20.55 35.89
N LYS A 127 -17.38 -20.22 34.95
CA LYS A 127 -15.91 -20.33 35.12
C LYS A 127 -15.20 -19.30 34.28
N MET A 128 -15.35 -18.03 34.64
CA MET A 128 -14.79 -16.92 33.87
C MET A 128 -13.46 -16.46 34.47
N LYS A 129 -12.40 -16.56 33.68
CA LYS A 129 -11.11 -15.91 33.92
C LYS A 129 -10.95 -14.75 32.94
N LEU A 130 -10.26 -13.69 33.34
CA LEU A 130 -9.85 -12.59 32.46
C LEU A 130 -8.34 -12.48 32.50
N ALA A 131 -7.66 -12.35 31.35
CA ALA A 131 -6.23 -12.09 31.34
C ALA A 131 -5.83 -11.15 30.20
N PHE A 132 -4.85 -10.31 30.46
CA PHE A 132 -4.39 -9.31 29.51
C PHE A 132 -2.98 -8.81 29.84
N PRO A 133 -2.25 -8.32 28.81
CA PRO A 133 -0.94 -7.71 28.97
C PRO A 133 -1.08 -6.24 29.37
N ILE A 134 -0.09 -5.72 30.11
CA ILE A 134 0.01 -4.31 30.48
C ILE A 134 1.43 -3.82 30.20
N PHE A 135 1.52 -2.60 29.66
CA PHE A 135 2.79 -1.92 29.52
C PHE A 135 3.06 -1.04 30.75
N VAL A 136 4.19 -1.24 31.40
CA VAL A 136 4.60 -0.51 32.61
C VAL A 136 5.95 0.17 32.40
N ALA A 137 6.21 1.20 33.19
CA ALA A 137 7.51 1.82 33.30
C ALA A 137 8.24 1.25 34.52
N THR A 138 9.29 0.48 34.29
CA THR A 138 10.09 -0.18 35.30
C THR A 138 11.41 0.54 35.51
N ALA A 139 11.75 0.80 36.78
CA ALA A 139 13.03 1.35 37.21
C ALA A 139 13.56 0.59 38.42
N SER A 140 14.79 0.93 38.86
CA SER A 140 15.38 0.39 40.10
C SER A 140 14.48 0.62 41.32
N SER A 141 13.77 1.75 41.36
CA SER A 141 12.84 2.15 42.44
C SER A 141 11.49 1.41 42.44
N GLY A 142 11.22 0.55 41.45
CA GLY A 142 9.94 -0.15 41.27
C GLY A 142 9.25 0.17 39.95
N SER A 143 8.06 -0.39 39.77
CA SER A 143 7.26 -0.25 38.54
C SER A 143 6.14 0.77 38.71
N LYS A 144 5.82 1.51 37.64
CA LYS A 144 4.74 2.51 37.58
C LYS A 144 3.93 2.35 36.29
N LEU A 145 2.69 2.85 36.27
CA LEU A 145 1.94 2.98 35.02
C LEU A 145 2.47 4.16 34.19
N PRO A 146 2.55 4.04 32.86
CA PRO A 146 3.00 5.12 31.98
C PRO A 146 1.90 6.19 31.85
N LEU A 147 1.82 7.09 32.83
CA LEU A 147 0.87 8.21 32.85
C LEU A 147 1.59 9.52 32.50
N ARG A 148 0.88 10.45 31.85
CA ARG A 148 1.32 11.86 31.62
C ARG A 148 2.67 12.01 30.87
N GLY A 149 2.84 11.28 29.77
CA GLY A 149 4.02 11.41 28.91
C GLY A 149 5.27 10.66 29.38
N MET A 150 5.13 9.78 30.38
CA MET A 150 6.14 8.76 30.65
C MET A 150 6.02 7.63 29.62
N GLU A 151 7.13 7.24 29.00
CA GLU A 151 7.19 6.06 28.14
C GLU A 151 7.24 4.79 29.01
N GLY A 152 6.39 3.81 28.69
CA GLY A 152 6.53 2.46 29.22
C GLY A 152 7.77 1.79 28.63
N ASN A 153 8.32 0.81 29.34
CA ASN A 153 9.53 0.11 28.92
C ASN A 153 9.57 -1.35 29.41
N HIS A 154 8.43 -1.96 29.71
CA HIS A 154 8.36 -3.34 30.19
C HIS A 154 6.94 -3.90 30.06
N TRP A 155 6.82 -5.12 29.52
CA TRP A 155 5.54 -5.84 29.43
C TRP A 155 5.34 -6.77 30.61
N VAL A 156 4.15 -6.72 31.20
CA VAL A 156 3.75 -7.55 32.35
C VAL A 156 2.37 -8.16 32.12
N SER A 157 1.99 -9.12 32.95
CA SER A 157 0.75 -9.88 32.80
C SER A 157 -0.19 -9.70 33.97
N VAL A 158 -1.48 -9.58 33.68
CA VAL A 158 -2.53 -9.66 34.69
C VAL A 158 -3.46 -10.83 34.37
N GLY A 159 -3.75 -11.64 35.38
CA GLY A 159 -4.76 -12.69 35.34
C GLY A 159 -5.75 -12.52 36.49
N ILE A 160 -7.04 -12.53 36.21
CA ILE A 160 -8.11 -12.38 37.19
C ILE A 160 -8.96 -13.65 37.17
N ASP A 161 -9.00 -14.35 38.30
CA ASP A 161 -9.90 -15.48 38.50
C ASP A 161 -11.12 -14.97 39.27
N LEU A 162 -12.20 -14.74 38.52
CA LEU A 162 -13.45 -14.18 39.06
C LEU A 162 -14.17 -15.15 39.98
N ASN A 163 -13.87 -16.45 39.94
CA ASN A 163 -14.48 -17.41 40.85
C ASN A 163 -13.79 -17.36 42.21
N LYS A 164 -12.47 -17.25 42.21
CA LYS A 164 -11.66 -17.16 43.44
C LYS A 164 -11.58 -15.75 44.02
N SER A 165 -12.06 -14.74 43.30
CA SER A 165 -11.90 -13.33 43.65
C SER A 165 -10.43 -12.97 43.88
N ILE A 166 -9.57 -13.34 42.92
CA ILE A 166 -8.13 -13.08 43.00
C ILE A 166 -7.62 -12.45 41.70
N ILE A 167 -6.77 -11.44 41.89
CA ILE A 167 -6.00 -10.75 40.86
C ILE A 167 -4.56 -11.22 40.98
N LEU A 168 -3.99 -11.69 39.89
CA LEU A 168 -2.63 -12.22 39.81
C LEU A 168 -1.80 -11.33 38.89
N TYR A 169 -0.61 -10.94 39.35
CA TYR A 169 0.32 -10.11 38.61
C TYR A 169 1.59 -10.89 38.30
N GLY A 170 1.99 -10.93 37.03
CA GLY A 170 3.16 -11.65 36.54
C GLY A 170 4.18 -10.71 35.92
N ASP A 171 5.41 -10.77 36.39
CA ASP A 171 6.51 -9.92 35.94
C ASP A 171 7.79 -10.75 35.86
N SER A 172 8.35 -10.83 34.66
CA SER A 172 9.55 -11.63 34.37
C SER A 172 10.83 -11.10 35.03
N LEU A 173 10.82 -9.84 35.49
CA LEU A 173 11.91 -9.23 36.26
C LEU A 173 11.66 -9.31 37.78
N GLY A 174 10.59 -9.97 38.21
CA GLY A 174 10.27 -10.20 39.62
C GLY A 174 9.90 -8.93 40.39
N LYS A 175 9.48 -7.86 39.71
CA LYS A 175 9.01 -6.64 40.38
C LYS A 175 7.60 -6.82 40.91
N GLN A 176 7.24 -6.02 41.91
CA GLN A 176 5.88 -6.00 42.45
C GLN A 176 4.96 -5.15 41.58
N SER A 177 3.66 -5.48 41.60
CA SER A 177 2.62 -4.70 40.91
C SER A 177 2.66 -3.23 41.34
N PRO A 178 2.61 -2.27 40.39
CA PRO A 178 2.43 -0.87 40.73
C PRO A 178 1.15 -0.67 41.55
N LYS A 179 1.21 0.11 42.64
CA LYS A 179 0.02 0.42 43.45
C LYS A 179 -1.10 1.06 42.62
N GLN A 180 -0.74 1.92 41.67
CA GLN A 180 -1.69 2.55 40.76
C GLN A 180 -2.44 1.52 39.90
N LEU A 181 -1.78 0.44 39.50
CA LEU A 181 -2.44 -0.64 38.77
C LEU A 181 -3.45 -1.37 39.65
N THR A 182 -3.11 -1.62 40.92
CA THR A 182 -4.06 -2.15 41.90
C THR A 182 -5.29 -1.24 42.01
N ASP A 183 -5.11 0.08 42.12
CA ASP A 183 -6.21 1.04 42.19
C ASP A 183 -7.10 1.03 40.92
N VAL A 184 -6.49 0.91 39.74
CA VAL A 184 -7.20 0.80 38.44
C VAL A 184 -8.08 -0.45 38.39
N LEU A 185 -7.52 -1.60 38.79
CA LEU A 185 -8.22 -2.89 38.76
C LEU A 185 -9.34 -2.95 39.79
N ASP A 186 -9.10 -2.46 41.02
CA ASP A 186 -10.12 -2.35 42.06
C ASP A 186 -11.27 -1.44 41.62
N TRP A 187 -10.95 -0.29 41.01
CA TRP A 187 -11.98 0.59 40.46
C TRP A 187 -12.83 -0.11 39.40
N PHE A 188 -12.21 -0.74 38.40
CA PHE A 188 -12.95 -1.42 37.33
C PHE A 188 -13.83 -2.55 37.88
N LEU A 189 -13.27 -3.42 38.72
CA LEU A 189 -14.02 -4.53 39.31
C LEU A 189 -15.15 -4.05 40.24
N SER A 190 -15.00 -2.91 40.92
CA SER A 190 -16.08 -2.31 41.70
C SER A 190 -17.24 -1.82 40.82
N GLN A 191 -16.98 -1.39 39.58
CA GLN A 191 -18.05 -1.05 38.62
C GLN A 191 -18.84 -2.29 38.17
N VAL A 192 -18.20 -3.46 38.21
CA VAL A 192 -18.80 -4.72 37.73
C VAL A 192 -19.50 -5.47 38.86
N PHE A 193 -18.85 -5.61 40.02
CA PHE A 193 -19.28 -6.47 41.12
C PHE A 193 -19.62 -5.73 42.42
N GLY A 194 -19.63 -4.38 42.40
CA GLY A 194 -19.90 -3.56 43.57
C GLY A 194 -18.87 -3.80 44.68
N ASN A 195 -19.33 -4.26 45.84
CA ASN A 195 -18.51 -4.42 47.05
C ASN A 195 -17.76 -5.76 47.14
N ARG A 196 -17.66 -6.53 46.05
CA ARG A 196 -16.93 -7.79 46.05
C ARG A 196 -15.43 -7.51 46.19
N ALA A 197 -14.82 -8.01 47.27
CA ALA A 197 -13.39 -7.87 47.49
C ALA A 197 -12.59 -8.88 46.66
N PHE A 198 -11.49 -8.43 46.08
CA PHE A 198 -10.51 -9.26 45.38
C PHE A 198 -9.18 -9.24 46.15
N THR A 199 -8.52 -10.38 46.21
CA THR A 199 -7.18 -10.50 46.80
C THR A 199 -6.11 -10.40 45.71
N PHE A 200 -4.91 -9.92 46.06
CA PHE A 200 -3.79 -9.82 45.12
C PHE A 200 -2.78 -10.95 45.36
N GLY A 201 -2.29 -11.54 44.29
CA GLY A 201 -1.30 -12.61 44.29
C GLY A 201 -0.30 -12.51 43.14
N SER A 202 0.66 -13.43 43.14
CA SER A 202 1.63 -13.55 42.05
C SER A 202 1.11 -14.48 40.96
N LEU A 203 1.18 -14.04 39.71
CA LEU A 203 0.95 -14.89 38.56
C LEU A 203 2.27 -15.62 38.25
N PRO A 204 2.26 -16.97 38.21
CA PRO A 204 3.44 -17.72 37.81
C PRO A 204 3.96 -17.28 36.43
N CYS A 205 5.24 -16.90 36.36
CA CYS A 205 5.92 -16.37 35.18
C CYS A 205 7.37 -16.86 35.17
N GLY A 206 7.97 -17.02 33.99
CA GLY A 206 9.40 -17.32 33.85
C GLY A 206 10.27 -16.12 34.24
N THR A 207 11.57 -16.35 34.46
CA THR A 207 12.51 -15.27 34.81
C THR A 207 13.28 -14.82 33.57
N GLN A 208 13.15 -13.54 33.23
CA GLN A 208 13.88 -12.95 32.11
C GLN A 208 15.30 -12.59 32.52
N SER A 209 16.27 -12.88 31.64
CA SER A 209 17.70 -12.58 31.81
C SER A 209 18.22 -11.51 30.85
N ASP A 210 17.45 -11.14 29.83
CA ASP A 210 17.79 -10.12 28.84
C ASP A 210 16.98 -8.82 29.05
N SER A 211 17.17 -7.84 28.17
CA SER A 211 16.43 -6.56 28.23
C SER A 211 15.25 -6.47 27.26
N THR A 212 14.98 -7.44 26.39
CA THR A 212 14.03 -7.25 25.27
C THR A 212 12.90 -8.30 25.20
N SER A 213 12.98 -9.37 26.00
CA SER A 213 12.05 -10.50 25.91
C SER A 213 10.82 -10.41 26.82
N CYS A 214 10.60 -9.29 27.52
CA CYS A 214 9.50 -9.16 28.48
C CYS A 214 8.12 -9.49 27.87
N ALA A 215 7.87 -9.10 26.62
CA ALA A 215 6.66 -9.44 25.87
C ALA A 215 6.45 -10.96 25.76
N LEU A 216 7.52 -11.72 25.49
CA LEU A 216 7.46 -13.18 25.35
C LEU A 216 7.06 -13.83 26.67
N TYR A 217 7.71 -13.42 27.77
CA TYR A 217 7.40 -13.95 29.10
C TYR A 217 5.99 -13.57 29.58
N ALA A 218 5.56 -12.34 29.29
CA ALA A 218 4.21 -11.90 29.62
C ALA A 218 3.17 -12.77 28.92
N LEU A 219 3.31 -12.99 27.61
CA LEU A 219 2.34 -13.77 26.86
C LEU A 219 2.37 -15.27 27.21
N GLU A 220 3.53 -15.83 27.56
CA GLU A 220 3.59 -17.20 28.10
C GLU A 220 2.91 -17.32 29.46
N ALA A 221 3.02 -16.33 30.35
CA ALA A 221 2.32 -16.33 31.63
C ALA A 221 0.79 -16.25 31.44
N ILE A 222 0.33 -15.42 30.49
CA ILE A 222 -1.09 -15.34 30.09
C ILE A 222 -1.56 -16.67 29.49
N ALA A 223 -0.78 -17.28 28.59
CA ALA A 223 -1.09 -18.56 27.98
C ALA A 223 -1.17 -19.67 29.03
N HIS A 224 -0.24 -19.71 29.98
CA HIS A 224 -0.27 -20.66 31.10
C HIS A 224 -1.47 -20.46 32.00
N PHE A 225 -1.81 -19.22 32.35
CA PHE A 225 -2.98 -18.91 33.17
C PHE A 225 -4.29 -19.39 32.53
N ALA A 226 -4.38 -19.22 31.21
CA ALA A 226 -5.54 -19.58 30.43
C ALA A 226 -5.63 -21.10 30.19
N MET A 227 -4.51 -21.73 29.84
CA MET A 227 -4.40 -23.13 29.38
C MET A 227 -3.15 -23.82 29.95
N PRO A 228 -3.09 -24.08 31.27
CA PRO A 228 -1.86 -24.51 31.95
C PRO A 228 -1.33 -25.88 31.49
N GLN A 229 -2.21 -26.75 30.98
CA GLN A 229 -1.83 -28.06 30.46
C GLN A 229 -1.18 -27.97 29.07
N GLN A 230 -1.58 -27.00 28.25
CA GLN A 230 -1.06 -26.81 26.89
C GLN A 230 0.17 -25.91 26.89
N PHE A 231 0.23 -24.93 27.80
CA PHE A 231 1.32 -23.98 27.92
C PHE A 231 1.91 -24.06 29.34
N PRO A 232 2.76 -25.06 29.65
CA PRO A 232 3.47 -25.10 30.93
C PRO A 232 4.46 -23.93 31.02
N ILE A 233 4.72 -23.45 32.24
CA ILE A 233 5.71 -22.38 32.46
C ILE A 233 7.09 -22.90 32.11
N ASN A 234 7.78 -22.18 31.25
CA ASN A 234 9.18 -22.42 30.96
C ASN A 234 10.04 -21.45 31.76
N GLU A 235 10.69 -21.94 32.83
CA GLU A 235 11.59 -21.13 33.66
C GLU A 235 12.81 -20.61 32.88
N ASN A 236 13.24 -21.36 31.85
CA ASN A 236 14.39 -21.04 30.99
C ASN A 236 13.93 -20.87 29.54
N LEU A 237 12.99 -19.96 29.31
CA LEU A 237 12.50 -19.63 27.98
C LEU A 237 13.67 -19.20 27.09
N ASN A 238 13.82 -19.85 25.94
CA ASN A 238 14.78 -19.44 24.92
C ASN A 238 14.13 -18.35 24.05
N PRO A 239 14.58 -17.09 24.10
CA PRO A 239 13.94 -15.99 23.39
C PRO A 239 13.90 -16.21 21.88
N VAL A 240 15.00 -16.69 21.31
CA VAL A 240 15.16 -16.93 19.87
C VAL A 240 14.14 -17.95 19.37
N VAL A 241 14.04 -19.11 20.05
CA VAL A 241 13.09 -20.16 19.67
C VAL A 241 11.65 -19.67 19.83
N THR A 242 11.38 -18.91 20.89
CA THR A 242 10.04 -18.41 21.20
C THR A 242 9.60 -17.33 20.21
N ARG A 243 10.50 -16.44 19.82
CA ARG A 243 10.31 -15.43 18.77
C ARG A 243 9.95 -16.05 17.44
N LYS A 244 10.71 -17.06 17.00
CA LYS A 244 10.40 -17.83 15.78
C LYS A 244 9.01 -18.49 15.85
N ARG A 245 8.67 -19.09 17.00
CA ARG A 245 7.35 -19.71 17.19
C ARG A 245 6.22 -18.67 17.08
N TRP A 246 6.39 -17.49 17.68
CA TRP A 246 5.40 -16.42 17.57
C TRP A 246 5.30 -15.84 16.17
N PHE A 247 6.40 -15.74 15.44
CA PHE A 247 6.39 -15.40 14.02
C PHE A 247 5.52 -16.37 13.21
N GLU A 248 5.70 -17.68 13.39
CA GLU A 248 4.91 -18.72 12.72
C GLU A 248 3.42 -18.62 13.08
N ASN A 249 3.12 -18.46 14.37
CA ASN A 249 1.76 -18.30 14.88
C ASN A 249 1.06 -17.05 14.33
N ALA A 250 1.76 -15.90 14.30
CA ALA A 250 1.22 -14.64 13.79
C ALA A 250 1.04 -14.67 12.28
N THR A 251 1.91 -15.38 11.55
CA THR A 251 1.76 -15.60 10.10
C THR A 251 0.56 -16.50 9.81
N ALA A 252 0.32 -17.54 10.62
CA ALA A 252 -0.82 -18.44 10.49
C ALA A 252 -2.18 -17.77 10.74
N LEU A 253 -2.21 -16.61 11.41
CA LEU A 253 -3.43 -15.80 11.53
C LEU A 253 -3.84 -15.17 10.19
N GLN A 254 -2.91 -14.96 9.26
CA GLN A 254 -3.23 -14.36 7.97
C GLN A 254 -4.05 -15.34 7.13
N PRO A 255 -5.02 -14.85 6.33
CA PRO A 255 -5.68 -15.71 5.38
C PRO A 255 -4.61 -16.20 4.44
N ALA A 256 -4.61 -17.50 4.11
CA ALA A 256 -3.75 -18.02 3.06
C ALA A 256 -3.94 -17.09 1.86
N ALA A 257 -2.88 -16.36 1.50
CA ALA A 257 -2.88 -15.56 0.29
C ALA A 257 -3.47 -16.47 -0.78
N THR A 258 -4.50 -15.99 -1.49
CA THR A 258 -5.16 -16.74 -2.55
C THR A 258 -4.13 -17.12 -3.59
N SER A 259 -3.48 -18.23 -3.30
CA SER A 259 -2.51 -18.88 -4.12
C SER A 259 -3.35 -19.49 -5.21
N SER A 260 -3.36 -18.80 -6.35
CA SER A 260 -3.63 -19.44 -7.63
C SER A 260 -2.45 -20.38 -7.95
N ALA A 261 -2.11 -21.28 -7.01
CA ALA A 261 -1.22 -22.41 -7.25
C ALA A 261 -2.10 -23.64 -7.43
N VAL A 262 -2.11 -24.10 -8.67
CA VAL A 262 -2.53 -25.42 -9.09
C VAL A 262 -2.11 -26.46 -8.04
N THR A 263 -3.10 -27.03 -7.34
CA THR A 263 -2.88 -28.11 -6.38
C THR A 263 -2.32 -29.32 -7.10
N VAL A 264 -1.00 -29.54 -7.03
CA VAL A 264 -0.40 -30.85 -7.29
C VAL A 264 -0.79 -31.75 -6.13
N LYS A 265 -1.85 -32.54 -6.32
CA LYS A 265 -2.27 -33.57 -5.36
C LYS A 265 -1.19 -34.64 -5.23
N THR A 266 -0.36 -34.57 -4.20
CA THR A 266 0.34 -35.74 -3.68
C THR A 266 -0.61 -36.47 -2.72
N LYS A 267 -1.02 -37.68 -3.08
CA LYS A 267 -1.83 -38.57 -2.22
C LYS A 267 -0.97 -39.05 -1.05
N PRO A 268 -1.42 -38.93 0.21
CA PRO A 268 -0.95 -39.78 1.28
C PRO A 268 -1.68 -41.13 1.22
N LEU A 269 -0.93 -42.23 1.26
CA LEU A 269 -1.45 -43.56 1.54
C LEU A 269 -1.91 -43.64 3.00
N VAL A 270 -3.18 -43.96 3.24
CA VAL A 270 -3.63 -44.57 4.51
C VAL A 270 -4.66 -45.67 4.23
N PRO A 271 -4.64 -46.80 4.97
CA PRO A 271 -5.38 -48.01 4.64
C PRO A 271 -6.88 -47.96 4.98
N THR A 272 -7.60 -48.82 4.28
CA THR A 272 -9.02 -49.19 4.32
C THR A 272 -9.65 -49.37 5.71
N ALA A 273 -10.83 -48.75 5.93
CA ALA A 273 -11.90 -49.33 6.75
C ALA A 273 -13.31 -48.81 6.35
N LYS A 274 -14.08 -49.74 5.76
CA LYS A 274 -15.54 -49.95 5.72
C LYS A 274 -16.50 -48.75 5.93
N LYS A 275 -17.24 -48.44 4.84
CA LYS A 275 -18.52 -47.72 4.85
C LYS A 275 -19.64 -48.57 5.45
N SER A 276 -20.47 -47.95 6.29
CA SER A 276 -21.84 -48.36 6.60
C SER A 276 -22.74 -47.15 6.44
N ALA A 277 -23.83 -47.34 5.69
CA ALA A 277 -24.81 -46.34 5.29
C ALA A 277 -25.97 -46.31 6.28
N ILE A 278 -26.46 -45.11 6.66
CA ILE A 278 -27.85 -44.92 7.11
C ILE A 278 -28.40 -43.58 6.58
N LYS A 279 -29.63 -43.69 6.05
CA LYS A 279 -30.48 -42.72 5.34
C LYS A 279 -31.20 -41.73 6.29
N ASN A 280 -31.61 -40.58 5.72
CA ASN A 280 -32.89 -39.84 5.85
C ASN A 280 -33.31 -39.38 7.27
N GLN A 281 -33.98 -38.26 7.55
CA GLN A 281 -34.85 -37.27 6.88
C GLN A 281 -34.93 -36.08 7.88
N VAL A 282 -35.39 -34.86 7.56
CA VAL A 282 -36.79 -34.44 7.80
C VAL A 282 -36.99 -32.96 7.34
N ARG A 283 -37.97 -32.82 6.43
CA ARG A 283 -39.03 -31.80 6.22
C ARG A 283 -38.77 -30.28 6.27
N LEU A 284 -39.07 -29.69 5.10
CA LEU A 284 -39.67 -28.39 4.82
C LEU A 284 -40.97 -28.10 5.60
N ARG A 285 -41.18 -26.82 5.95
CA ARG A 285 -42.51 -26.18 5.93
C ARG A 285 -42.40 -24.71 5.52
N ASP A 286 -43.06 -24.39 4.42
CA ASP A 286 -43.46 -23.05 3.99
C ASP A 286 -44.52 -22.45 4.93
N ASN A 287 -44.50 -21.12 5.07
CA ASN A 287 -45.70 -20.31 5.30
C ASN A 287 -45.45 -18.82 4.93
N LYS A 288 -46.34 -18.27 4.11
CA LYS A 288 -46.61 -16.85 3.77
C LYS A 288 -48.15 -16.69 3.80
N PRO A 289 -48.77 -15.50 3.68
CA PRO A 289 -48.35 -14.10 3.89
C PRO A 289 -49.44 -13.25 4.64
N SER A 290 -49.32 -11.90 4.57
CA SER A 290 -50.27 -10.78 4.87
C SER A 290 -50.05 -10.06 6.22
N LYS A 291 -50.13 -8.73 6.37
CA LYS A 291 -50.54 -7.57 5.53
C LYS A 291 -50.05 -6.24 6.16
N GLU A 292 -49.81 -5.24 5.30
CA GLU A 292 -49.87 -3.75 5.41
C GLU A 292 -49.88 -3.02 6.78
N ILE A 293 -49.03 -1.98 6.95
CA ILE A 293 -49.40 -0.56 7.31
C ILE A 293 -48.32 0.42 6.77
N HIS A 294 -48.79 1.59 6.35
CA HIS A 294 -48.24 2.73 5.60
C HIS A 294 -47.13 3.61 6.24
N PRO A 295 -46.52 4.54 5.44
CA PRO A 295 -45.37 5.36 5.81
C PRO A 295 -45.78 6.73 6.41
N LEU A 296 -45.01 7.19 7.40
CA LEU A 296 -45.10 8.54 7.96
C LEU A 296 -43.70 9.14 7.98
N PHE A 297 -43.45 10.13 7.14
CA PHE A 297 -42.87 11.45 7.46
C PHE A 297 -42.61 12.21 6.16
N GLN A 298 -43.54 13.09 5.81
CA GLN A 298 -43.30 14.23 4.93
C GLN A 298 -42.85 15.43 5.80
N PRO A 299 -42.03 16.36 5.26
CA PRO A 299 -41.67 17.59 5.93
C PRO A 299 -42.81 18.62 5.83
N GLN A 300 -43.12 19.30 6.94
CA GLN A 300 -44.05 20.43 6.96
C GLN A 300 -43.32 21.78 6.84
N PRO A 301 -43.95 22.82 6.26
CA PRO A 301 -43.29 24.07 5.86
C PRO A 301 -43.66 25.29 6.71
N THR A 302 -42.90 26.37 6.46
CA THR A 302 -43.16 27.81 6.68
C THR A 302 -43.03 28.41 8.09
N HIS A 303 -42.18 29.45 8.18
CA HIS A 303 -42.64 30.77 8.59
C HIS A 303 -41.86 31.87 7.85
N ASN A 304 -42.60 32.61 7.02
CA ASN A 304 -42.21 33.85 6.38
C ASN A 304 -42.09 34.98 7.41
N THR A 305 -41.06 35.81 7.30
CA THR A 305 -41.11 37.23 7.65
C THR A 305 -40.33 38.03 6.61
N GLU A 306 -41.04 38.92 5.92
CA GLU A 306 -40.55 40.04 5.09
C GLU A 306 -41.39 41.28 5.52
N PRO A 307 -41.13 42.51 5.05
CA PRO A 307 -39.87 43.27 4.98
C PRO A 307 -40.07 44.71 5.54
N SER A 308 -39.00 45.48 5.77
CA SER A 308 -39.13 46.96 5.89
C SER A 308 -38.14 47.70 5.00
N LYS A 309 -38.69 48.55 4.13
CA LYS A 309 -38.04 49.49 3.23
C LYS A 309 -37.57 50.74 3.98
N ASP A 310 -36.47 51.33 3.53
CA ASP A 310 -36.11 52.76 3.44
C ASP A 310 -34.57 52.88 3.39
N ALA A 311 -33.88 53.74 2.65
CA ALA A 311 -34.20 54.68 1.57
C ALA A 311 -32.86 55.11 0.88
N SER A 312 -32.95 55.55 -0.38
CA SER A 312 -32.17 56.61 -1.05
C SER A 312 -30.62 56.60 -1.11
N SER A 313 -30.11 56.27 -2.31
CA SER A 313 -29.27 57.10 -3.21
C SER A 313 -28.10 58.00 -2.69
N LYS A 314 -26.88 57.63 -3.11
CA LYS A 314 -25.75 58.44 -3.69
C LYS A 314 -25.11 59.60 -2.85
N PRO A 315 -23.92 60.16 -3.20
CA PRO A 315 -22.61 59.61 -3.66
C PRO A 315 -21.35 60.34 -3.03
N LYS A 316 -20.13 59.95 -3.44
CA LYS A 316 -18.82 60.71 -3.52
C LYS A 316 -17.82 60.74 -2.33
N ARG A 317 -16.57 60.35 -2.67
CA ARG A 317 -15.20 60.95 -2.47
C ARG A 317 -14.21 59.89 -1.96
N LYS A 318 -13.20 59.47 -2.75
CA LYS A 318 -11.85 60.08 -2.95
C LYS A 318 -11.03 60.24 -1.66
N ILE A 319 -9.94 59.43 -1.61
CA ILE A 319 -8.52 59.82 -1.42
C ILE A 319 -7.89 59.72 -0.01
N LEU A 320 -6.76 58.96 0.02
CA LEU A 320 -5.59 58.88 0.95
C LEU A 320 -5.87 58.22 2.32
N ASP A 321 -4.98 57.49 2.96
CA ASP A 321 -3.67 56.83 2.73
C ASP A 321 -3.43 56.03 4.03
N VAL A 322 -2.58 55.00 4.01
CA VAL A 322 -1.53 54.69 5.03
C VAL A 322 -0.97 53.28 4.73
N GLU A 323 0.21 53.33 4.10
CA GLU A 323 1.42 52.54 4.39
C GLU A 323 1.32 51.00 4.38
N ALA A 324 1.61 50.41 3.21
CA ALA A 324 2.20 49.08 3.11
C ALA A 324 3.73 49.23 3.17
N GLY A 325 4.32 48.71 4.25
CA GLY A 325 5.75 48.50 4.39
C GLY A 325 6.20 47.25 3.63
N ASP A 326 7.44 47.33 3.15
CA ASP A 326 8.16 46.41 2.28
C ASP A 326 8.18 44.94 2.73
N ASP A 327 8.30 44.03 1.74
CA ASP A 327 9.22 42.88 1.80
C ASP A 327 9.39 42.26 0.40
N ASP A 328 10.52 42.64 -0.23
CA ASP A 328 11.51 41.87 -0.99
C ASP A 328 11.13 40.89 -2.13
N GLU A 329 11.40 41.40 -3.34
CA GLU A 329 12.25 40.85 -4.42
C GLU A 329 12.09 39.38 -4.87
N ASP A 330 11.24 39.19 -5.88
CA ASP A 330 11.38 38.11 -6.86
C ASP A 330 12.00 38.68 -8.15
N LYS A 331 13.28 38.36 -8.40
CA LYS A 331 14.02 38.84 -9.57
C LYS A 331 13.53 38.12 -10.83
N SER A 332 12.58 38.75 -11.50
CA SER A 332 12.29 38.52 -12.91
C SER A 332 13.20 39.42 -13.76
N ASN A 333 14.11 38.84 -14.53
CA ASN A 333 14.71 39.57 -15.64
C ASN A 333 13.69 39.59 -16.78
N GLN A 334 12.99 40.72 -16.91
CA GLN A 334 12.48 41.20 -18.19
C GLN A 334 13.68 41.69 -19.01
N ASP A 335 13.93 41.09 -20.15
CA ASP A 335 14.62 41.79 -21.25
C ASP A 335 13.60 42.07 -22.35
N ASN A 336 13.54 43.35 -22.68
CA ASN A 336 12.58 43.99 -23.57
C ASN A 336 12.76 43.54 -25.03
N ASP A 337 11.63 43.29 -25.69
CA ASP A 337 11.50 43.37 -27.14
C ASP A 337 11.62 44.84 -27.57
N GLU A 338 12.74 45.22 -28.19
CA GLU A 338 12.80 46.35 -29.10
C GLU A 338 13.04 45.84 -30.52
N GLU A 339 12.01 45.95 -31.37
CA GLU A 339 12.10 45.90 -32.82
C GLU A 339 13.16 46.91 -33.32
N LYS A 340 14.19 46.41 -34.00
CA LYS A 340 14.96 47.19 -34.98
C LYS A 340 15.14 46.38 -36.25
N ASP A 341 14.44 46.82 -37.30
CA ASP A 341 14.74 46.52 -38.69
C ASP A 341 16.20 46.87 -39.01
N GLY A 342 16.93 45.88 -39.51
CA GLY A 342 18.31 46.01 -39.96
C GLY A 342 18.76 44.77 -40.72
N ASP A 343 18.53 44.78 -42.03
CA ASP A 343 19.04 43.81 -43.01
C ASP A 343 20.58 43.73 -42.96
N LEU A 344 21.13 42.71 -42.30
CA LEU A 344 22.54 42.30 -42.42
C LEU A 344 22.71 40.78 -42.22
N GLY A 345 22.85 40.05 -43.33
CA GLY A 345 23.70 38.86 -43.49
C GLY A 345 23.51 37.68 -42.52
N ASN A 346 22.69 36.72 -42.93
CA ASN A 346 22.50 35.40 -42.27
C ASN A 346 23.84 34.64 -42.09
N VAL A 347 24.34 34.55 -40.85
CA VAL A 347 25.34 33.57 -40.44
C VAL A 347 24.68 32.63 -39.43
N ALA A 348 24.39 31.39 -39.86
CA ALA A 348 23.74 30.36 -39.06
C ALA A 348 24.57 30.01 -37.80
N LYS A 349 23.90 29.74 -36.67
CA LYS A 349 24.57 29.42 -35.40
C LYS A 349 25.18 28.00 -35.43
N PRO A 350 26.26 27.73 -34.67
CA PRO A 350 26.90 26.42 -34.66
C PRO A 350 25.92 25.31 -34.19
N GLY A 351 25.60 24.36 -35.06
CA GLY A 351 24.72 23.22 -34.77
C GLY A 351 23.31 23.29 -35.36
N GLU A 352 22.96 24.39 -36.04
CA GLU A 352 21.64 24.58 -36.65
C GLU A 352 21.46 23.73 -37.93
N LEU A 353 20.37 22.96 -38.02
CA LEU A 353 20.03 22.12 -39.18
C LEU A 353 19.19 22.93 -40.18
N ILE A 354 19.62 22.98 -41.45
CA ILE A 354 18.94 23.76 -42.50
C ILE A 354 17.87 22.87 -43.17
N PRO A 355 16.59 23.27 -43.20
CA PRO A 355 15.54 22.51 -43.88
C PRO A 355 15.68 22.56 -45.41
N LEU A 356 15.61 21.41 -46.09
CA LEU A 356 15.52 21.35 -47.54
C LEU A 356 14.11 21.75 -47.98
N HIS A 357 13.91 23.05 -48.29
CA HIS A 357 12.68 23.48 -48.93
C HIS A 357 12.65 22.92 -50.35
N SER A 358 11.52 22.30 -50.69
CA SER A 358 11.31 21.53 -51.92
C SER A 358 11.78 22.27 -53.18
N ARG A 359 12.96 21.93 -53.69
CA ARG A 359 13.28 21.96 -55.13
C ARG A 359 14.57 21.28 -55.58
N ASN A 360 15.50 20.88 -54.69
CA ASN A 360 16.74 20.19 -55.11
C ASN A 360 17.13 19.00 -54.21
N ALA A 361 16.23 18.03 -54.00
CA ALA A 361 16.62 16.77 -53.35
C ALA A 361 17.39 15.87 -54.35
N PRO A 362 18.60 15.36 -54.04
CA PRO A 362 19.26 14.37 -54.88
C PRO A 362 18.42 13.11 -54.97
N LYS A 363 18.32 12.51 -56.17
CA LYS A 363 17.62 11.25 -56.39
C LYS A 363 18.32 10.14 -55.59
N SER A 364 17.70 9.66 -54.51
CA SER A 364 18.25 8.51 -53.77
C SER A 364 17.96 7.21 -54.53
N THR A 365 19.01 6.47 -54.87
CA THR A 365 18.92 5.09 -55.35
C THR A 365 18.68 4.16 -54.16
N GLY A 366 17.43 3.91 -53.82
CA GLY A 366 17.02 3.02 -52.74
C GLY A 366 15.54 2.70 -52.81
N ALA A 367 15.13 1.60 -52.17
CA ALA A 367 13.74 1.13 -52.16
C ALA A 367 12.75 2.26 -51.78
N PRO A 368 11.54 2.27 -52.39
CA PRO A 368 10.59 3.37 -52.19
C PRO A 368 10.26 3.54 -50.71
N LYS A 369 10.38 4.78 -50.21
CA LYS A 369 10.06 5.13 -48.83
C LYS A 369 8.57 4.86 -48.56
N LYS A 370 8.27 4.35 -47.35
CA LYS A 370 6.89 4.25 -46.85
C LYS A 370 6.34 5.67 -46.66
N LYS A 371 5.17 5.94 -47.24
CA LYS A 371 4.42 7.22 -47.18
C LYS A 371 4.39 7.86 -45.76
N LEU A 372 4.28 7.02 -44.73
CA LEU A 372 4.28 7.41 -43.31
C LEU A 372 5.54 8.18 -42.85
N LEU A 373 6.71 7.88 -43.40
CA LEU A 373 7.96 8.54 -42.99
C LEU A 373 8.05 9.97 -43.53
N ASP A 374 7.47 10.20 -44.71
CA ASP A 374 7.40 11.53 -45.33
C ASP A 374 6.32 12.39 -44.64
N ASP A 375 5.29 11.78 -44.06
CA ASP A 375 4.26 12.47 -43.26
C ASP A 375 4.77 12.89 -41.86
N LEU A 376 5.78 12.18 -41.33
CA LEU A 376 6.32 12.40 -39.97
C LEU A 376 7.65 13.16 -39.92
N THR A 377 8.37 13.32 -41.03
CA THR A 377 9.72 13.92 -41.02
C THR A 377 10.03 14.84 -42.21
N TRP A 378 10.77 15.93 -41.97
CA TRP A 378 11.30 16.84 -42.99
C TRP A 378 12.81 16.61 -43.19
N PRO A 379 13.31 16.51 -44.43
CA PRO A 379 14.74 16.36 -44.70
C PRO A 379 15.53 17.67 -44.44
N CYS A 380 16.64 17.57 -43.72
CA CYS A 380 17.53 18.67 -43.37
C CYS A 380 19.00 18.27 -43.56
N TYR A 381 19.93 19.21 -43.50
CA TYR A 381 21.36 18.92 -43.52
C TYR A 381 22.12 19.82 -42.55
N LYS A 382 23.33 19.39 -42.16
CA LYS A 382 24.25 20.22 -41.39
C LYS A 382 25.04 21.12 -42.34
N PRO A 383 25.24 22.41 -42.02
CA PRO A 383 26.07 23.29 -42.84
C PRO A 383 27.48 22.75 -43.08
N SER A 384 28.03 22.02 -42.10
CA SER A 384 29.35 21.39 -42.16
C SER A 384 29.42 20.14 -43.06
N ASP A 385 28.28 19.54 -43.42
CA ASP A 385 28.21 18.34 -44.27
C ASP A 385 26.88 18.34 -45.06
N PRO A 386 26.80 19.11 -46.16
CA PRO A 386 25.57 19.24 -46.95
C PRO A 386 25.17 17.98 -47.73
N ALA A 387 26.11 17.04 -47.91
CA ALA A 387 25.86 15.79 -48.63
C ALA A 387 25.05 14.78 -47.79
N LYS A 388 25.06 14.93 -46.45
CA LYS A 388 24.36 14.04 -45.53
C LYS A 388 22.98 14.59 -45.19
N ILE A 389 21.95 13.98 -45.80
CA ILE A 389 20.55 14.26 -45.47
C ILE A 389 20.20 13.61 -44.13
N LEU A 390 19.71 14.42 -43.20
CA LEU A 390 19.13 14.04 -41.92
C LEU A 390 17.61 14.27 -41.96
N HIS A 391 16.86 13.67 -41.05
CA HIS A 391 15.40 13.79 -40.99
C HIS A 391 15.00 14.34 -39.63
N LYS A 392 14.24 15.44 -39.63
CA LYS A 392 13.71 16.07 -38.42
C LYS A 392 12.22 15.80 -38.33
N CYS A 393 11.68 15.46 -37.16
CA CYS A 393 10.25 15.24 -36.99
C CYS A 393 9.43 16.49 -37.37
N ILE A 394 8.36 16.33 -38.17
CA ILE A 394 7.47 17.43 -38.61
C ILE A 394 6.55 17.86 -37.47
N ALA A 395 6.11 16.94 -36.62
CA ALA A 395 5.11 17.21 -35.60
C ALA A 395 5.75 17.30 -34.20
N LYS A 396 5.36 18.32 -33.42
CA LYS A 396 5.64 18.38 -31.97
C LYS A 396 4.91 17.27 -31.20
N HIS A 397 3.78 16.77 -31.74
CA HIS A 397 2.99 15.69 -31.15
C HIS A 397 2.47 14.73 -32.22
N LEU A 398 2.53 13.42 -31.92
CA LEU A 398 1.90 12.39 -32.76
C LEU A 398 0.36 12.54 -32.73
N PRO A 399 -0.34 12.46 -33.87
CA PRO A 399 -1.80 12.43 -33.91
C PRO A 399 -2.40 11.37 -32.97
N THR A 400 -3.53 11.68 -32.33
CA THR A 400 -4.17 10.81 -31.32
C THR A 400 -4.56 9.44 -31.88
N ASP A 401 -5.08 9.40 -33.11
CA ASP A 401 -5.44 8.17 -33.80
C ASP A 401 -4.25 7.24 -34.04
N LEU A 402 -3.07 7.79 -34.36
CA LEU A 402 -1.84 7.01 -34.50
C LEU A 402 -1.31 6.54 -33.15
N LYS A 403 -1.47 7.33 -32.08
CA LYS A 403 -1.16 6.89 -30.71
C LYS A 403 -2.06 5.74 -30.29
N ASP A 404 -3.35 5.82 -30.57
CA ASP A 404 -4.32 4.77 -30.21
C ASP A 404 -4.06 3.48 -30.99
N GLN A 405 -3.70 3.58 -32.28
CA GLN A 405 -3.28 2.43 -33.08
C GLN A 405 -1.99 1.78 -32.53
N ALA A 406 -1.01 2.60 -32.13
CA ALA A 406 0.22 2.09 -31.51
C ALA A 406 -0.05 1.38 -30.18
N LYS A 407 -0.92 1.96 -29.33
CA LYS A 407 -1.35 1.36 -28.06
C LYS A 407 -2.08 0.03 -28.26
N ALA A 408 -3.01 -0.02 -29.22
CA ALA A 408 -3.72 -1.25 -29.57
C ALA A 408 -2.77 -2.36 -30.03
N GLN A 409 -1.75 -2.02 -30.84
CA GLN A 409 -0.72 -2.98 -31.24
C GLN A 409 0.22 -3.39 -30.10
N ALA A 410 0.58 -2.46 -29.21
CA ALA A 410 1.40 -2.75 -28.04
C ALA A 410 0.69 -3.73 -27.09
N LYS A 411 -0.62 -3.56 -26.87
CA LYS A 411 -1.45 -4.47 -26.06
C LYS A 411 -1.41 -5.91 -26.57
N LEU A 412 -1.46 -6.13 -27.89
CA LEU A 412 -1.37 -7.48 -28.47
C LEU A 412 -0.02 -8.16 -28.22
N LYS A 413 1.02 -7.37 -27.94
CA LYS A 413 2.37 -7.86 -27.63
C LYS A 413 2.64 -7.93 -26.13
N ALA A 414 1.64 -7.64 -25.29
CA ALA A 414 1.80 -7.68 -23.84
C ALA A 414 2.21 -9.09 -23.37
N PRO A 415 3.27 -9.21 -22.55
CA PRO A 415 3.73 -10.49 -22.01
C PRO A 415 2.62 -11.32 -21.38
N SER A 416 1.75 -10.72 -20.55
CA SER A 416 0.66 -11.43 -19.90
C SER A 416 -0.42 -11.91 -20.87
N ALA A 417 -0.83 -11.07 -21.82
CA ALA A 417 -1.81 -11.43 -22.85
C ALA A 417 -1.30 -12.59 -23.73
N ARG A 418 -0.02 -12.54 -24.12
CA ARG A 418 0.63 -13.59 -24.91
C ARG A 418 0.71 -14.91 -24.14
N LEU A 419 0.98 -14.85 -22.83
CA LEU A 419 1.00 -16.02 -21.97
C LEU A 419 -0.39 -16.66 -21.84
N GLU A 420 -1.44 -15.84 -21.66
CA GLU A 420 -2.84 -16.29 -21.61
C GLU A 420 -3.22 -17.02 -22.92
N GLU A 421 -2.89 -16.44 -24.09
CA GLU A 421 -3.16 -17.04 -25.41
C GLU A 421 -2.45 -18.39 -25.60
N LEU A 422 -1.16 -18.46 -25.26
CA LEU A 422 -0.35 -19.68 -25.39
C LEU A 422 -0.78 -20.77 -24.40
N SER A 423 -1.26 -20.39 -23.21
CA SER A 423 -1.75 -21.32 -22.20
C SER A 423 -3.14 -21.88 -22.56
N GLY A 424 -4.01 -21.04 -23.14
CA GLY A 424 -5.34 -21.46 -23.61
C GLY A 424 -5.29 -22.45 -24.79
N THR A 425 -4.32 -22.29 -25.69
CA THR A 425 -4.11 -23.21 -26.82
C THR A 425 -3.48 -24.56 -26.42
N ALA A 426 -2.85 -24.65 -25.26
CA ALA A 426 -2.26 -25.89 -24.75
C ALA A 426 -3.28 -26.85 -24.08
N GLY A 427 -4.47 -26.35 -23.70
CA GLY A 427 -5.52 -27.12 -22.99
C GLY A 427 -6.56 -27.82 -23.88
N GLY A 428 -6.55 -27.60 -25.20
CA GLY A 428 -7.62 -28.01 -26.13
C GLY A 428 -7.50 -29.41 -26.76
N VAL A 429 -6.92 -30.40 -26.08
CA VAL A 429 -6.90 -31.80 -26.57
C VAL A 429 -7.45 -32.73 -25.49
N THR A 430 -8.76 -32.97 -25.52
CA THR A 430 -9.38 -34.12 -24.84
C THR A 430 -10.33 -34.87 -25.77
N ASN A 431 -10.33 -36.19 -25.58
CA ASN A 431 -11.29 -37.22 -25.98
C ASN A 431 -10.98 -38.04 -27.25
N GLY A 432 -10.60 -39.29 -27.01
CA GLY A 432 -10.48 -40.40 -27.96
C GLY A 432 -10.29 -41.73 -27.22
N GLU A 433 -11.41 -42.28 -26.78
CA GLU A 433 -11.82 -43.68 -26.55
C GLU A 433 -10.82 -44.79 -26.14
N GLU A 434 -11.26 -45.55 -25.13
CA GLU A 434 -10.71 -46.83 -24.66
C GLU A 434 -10.86 -47.97 -25.69
N ALA A 435 -9.82 -48.79 -25.88
CA ALA A 435 -9.95 -50.21 -26.24
C ALA A 435 -8.67 -51.02 -25.93
N GLY A 436 -8.80 -52.04 -25.07
CA GLY A 436 -8.39 -53.45 -25.33
C GLY A 436 -6.91 -53.87 -25.43
N GLU A 437 -6.44 -54.54 -24.37
CA GLU A 437 -5.60 -55.78 -24.28
C GLU A 437 -4.36 -56.08 -25.15
N THR A 438 -3.24 -56.28 -24.43
CA THR A 438 -2.17 -57.33 -24.52
C THR A 438 -1.26 -57.49 -25.75
N LYS A 439 0.07 -57.35 -25.54
CA LYS A 439 1.12 -58.41 -25.52
C LYS A 439 2.54 -57.82 -25.72
N GLU A 440 3.52 -58.49 -25.11
CA GLU A 440 4.96 -58.17 -25.11
C GLU A 440 5.67 -58.39 -26.47
N GLU A 441 6.53 -57.41 -26.82
CA GLU A 441 7.80 -57.39 -27.59
C GLU A 441 7.98 -58.09 -28.97
N PRO A 442 8.90 -57.64 -29.87
CA PRO A 442 10.13 -56.85 -29.61
C PRO A 442 10.40 -55.63 -30.53
N ALA A 443 11.46 -54.92 -30.17
CA ALA A 443 11.95 -53.66 -30.75
C ALA A 443 12.09 -53.62 -32.28
N SER A 444 11.46 -52.61 -32.92
CA SER A 444 11.88 -52.10 -34.24
C SER A 444 11.16 -50.78 -34.58
N LYS A 445 11.95 -49.70 -34.71
CA LYS A 445 11.63 -48.38 -35.31
C LYS A 445 10.50 -47.57 -34.65
N LYS A 446 10.88 -46.61 -33.79
CA LYS A 446 9.98 -45.51 -33.36
C LYS A 446 9.39 -44.83 -34.61
N PRO A 447 8.06 -44.71 -34.77
CA PRO A 447 7.47 -44.06 -35.92
C PRO A 447 7.70 -42.55 -35.79
N LYS A 448 8.25 -41.91 -36.84
CA LYS A 448 8.56 -40.47 -36.93
C LYS A 448 7.42 -39.57 -36.41
N MET A 449 6.17 -40.01 -36.56
CA MET A 449 4.98 -39.32 -36.05
C MET A 449 5.00 -39.12 -34.53
N MET A 450 5.35 -40.14 -33.74
CA MET A 450 5.35 -40.05 -32.26
C MET A 450 6.44 -39.09 -31.76
N GLN A 451 7.59 -39.06 -32.44
CA GLN A 451 8.69 -38.11 -32.19
C GLN A 451 8.30 -36.69 -32.57
N GLU A 452 7.59 -36.48 -33.68
CA GLU A 452 7.09 -35.17 -34.06
C GLU A 452 6.03 -34.64 -33.07
N PHE A 453 5.11 -35.48 -32.60
CA PHE A 453 4.12 -35.10 -31.59
C PHE A 453 4.76 -34.76 -30.23
N THR A 454 5.73 -35.55 -29.76
CA THR A 454 6.47 -35.24 -28.52
C THR A 454 7.35 -34.00 -28.66
N ASN A 455 7.99 -33.79 -29.82
CA ASN A 455 8.76 -32.57 -30.10
C ASN A 455 7.87 -31.33 -30.20
N ARG A 456 6.67 -31.43 -30.78
CA ARG A 456 5.68 -30.33 -30.82
C ARG A 456 5.19 -29.98 -29.41
N GLY A 457 4.89 -30.98 -28.58
CA GLY A 457 4.52 -30.76 -27.17
C GLY A 457 5.64 -30.14 -26.33
N SER A 458 6.89 -30.54 -26.56
CA SER A 458 8.07 -29.95 -25.91
C SER A 458 8.28 -28.48 -26.30
N LYS A 459 8.16 -28.15 -27.60
CA LYS A 459 8.26 -26.77 -28.12
C LYS A 459 7.12 -25.88 -27.65
N ALA A 460 5.90 -26.40 -27.54
CA ALA A 460 4.76 -25.64 -27.00
C ALA A 460 4.99 -25.28 -25.52
N LYS A 461 5.43 -26.25 -24.71
CA LYS A 461 5.81 -26.01 -23.30
C LYS A 461 6.96 -25.00 -23.18
N GLN A 462 7.94 -25.06 -24.08
CA GLN A 462 9.04 -24.10 -24.13
C GLN A 462 8.56 -22.68 -24.43
N LYS A 463 7.66 -22.50 -25.40
CA LYS A 463 7.08 -21.18 -25.72
C LYS A 463 6.31 -20.58 -24.55
N VAL A 464 5.52 -21.39 -23.83
CA VAL A 464 4.80 -20.95 -22.61
C VAL A 464 5.80 -20.51 -21.54
N ARG A 465 6.86 -21.30 -21.30
CA ARG A 465 7.92 -20.91 -20.34
C ARG A 465 8.63 -19.61 -20.74
N HIS A 466 8.96 -19.43 -22.02
CA HIS A 466 9.60 -18.19 -22.49
C HIS A 466 8.68 -16.98 -22.36
N ALA A 467 7.39 -17.13 -22.65
CA ALA A 467 6.40 -16.06 -22.42
C ALA A 467 6.25 -15.73 -20.92
N GLN A 468 6.31 -16.73 -20.03
CA GLN A 468 6.35 -16.49 -18.60
C GLN A 468 7.61 -15.72 -18.19
N LEU A 469 8.79 -16.11 -18.71
CA LEU A 469 10.03 -15.39 -18.45
C LEU A 469 10.01 -13.94 -18.96
N ASP A 470 9.40 -13.67 -20.12
CA ASP A 470 9.19 -12.31 -20.62
C ASP A 470 8.35 -11.49 -19.62
N LEU A 471 7.26 -12.06 -19.09
CA LEU A 471 6.41 -11.41 -18.09
C LEU A 471 7.16 -11.18 -16.77
N ASP A 472 7.86 -12.20 -16.26
CA ASP A 472 8.62 -12.11 -15.02
C ASP A 472 9.75 -11.06 -15.13
N CYS A 473 10.44 -11.00 -16.27
CA CYS A 473 11.43 -9.95 -16.54
C CYS A 473 10.78 -8.57 -16.55
N THR A 474 9.61 -8.43 -17.18
CA THR A 474 8.86 -7.16 -17.24
C THR A 474 8.47 -6.69 -15.83
N ILE A 475 7.95 -7.59 -15.01
CA ILE A 475 7.59 -7.30 -13.61
C ILE A 475 8.85 -6.93 -12.81
N LEU A 476 9.93 -7.70 -12.93
CA LEU A 476 11.18 -7.43 -12.21
C LEU A 476 11.72 -6.03 -12.55
N PHE A 477 11.82 -5.69 -13.85
CA PHE A 477 12.33 -4.40 -14.30
C PHE A 477 11.35 -3.24 -14.16
N SER A 478 10.09 -3.47 -13.79
CA SER A 478 9.20 -2.39 -13.35
C SER A 478 9.68 -1.71 -12.05
N THR A 479 10.52 -2.40 -11.28
CA THR A 479 11.07 -1.92 -10.00
C THR A 479 12.58 -1.62 -10.06
N LEU A 480 13.24 -1.97 -11.18
CA LEU A 480 14.69 -1.86 -11.35
C LEU A 480 15.03 -0.99 -12.58
N PRO A 481 16.19 -0.31 -12.58
CA PRO A 481 16.70 0.35 -13.77
C PRO A 481 16.84 -0.62 -14.96
N SER A 482 16.20 -0.32 -16.09
CA SER A 482 16.19 -1.21 -17.27
C SER A 482 17.56 -1.43 -17.90
N ASN A 483 18.53 -0.55 -17.65
CA ASN A 483 19.92 -0.73 -18.08
C ASN A 483 20.58 -1.98 -17.47
N LEU A 484 20.10 -2.47 -16.32
CA LEU A 484 20.60 -3.69 -15.70
C LEU A 484 20.27 -4.95 -16.52
N ALA A 485 19.25 -4.92 -17.40
CA ALA A 485 18.97 -6.02 -18.33
C ALA A 485 20.11 -6.26 -19.32
N ASN A 486 20.92 -5.24 -19.60
CA ASN A 486 22.10 -5.37 -20.45
C ASN A 486 23.33 -5.90 -19.70
N SER A 487 23.27 -6.07 -18.38
CA SER A 487 24.36 -6.62 -17.57
C SER A 487 24.72 -8.04 -17.98
N ILE A 488 26.03 -8.32 -18.05
CA ILE A 488 26.55 -9.67 -18.32
C ILE A 488 26.10 -10.67 -17.25
N HIS A 489 25.95 -10.23 -15.99
CA HIS A 489 25.53 -11.10 -14.89
C HIS A 489 24.09 -11.56 -15.06
N PHE A 490 23.18 -10.64 -15.43
CA PHE A 490 21.78 -10.95 -15.67
C PHE A 490 21.61 -11.88 -16.87
N LYS A 491 22.30 -11.59 -17.97
CA LYS A 491 22.32 -12.44 -19.17
C LYS A 491 22.86 -13.83 -18.88
N ASN A 492 23.98 -13.94 -18.16
CA ASN A 492 24.58 -15.22 -17.80
C ASN A 492 23.67 -16.04 -16.89
N LEU A 493 22.98 -15.41 -15.92
CA LEU A 493 22.06 -16.09 -15.03
C LEU A 493 20.95 -16.80 -15.81
N LEU A 494 20.25 -16.06 -16.68
CA LEU A 494 19.15 -16.62 -17.46
C LEU A 494 19.64 -17.59 -18.54
N ASN A 495 20.79 -17.33 -19.16
CA ASN A 495 21.39 -18.24 -20.14
C ASN A 495 21.85 -19.56 -19.49
N HIS A 496 22.34 -19.56 -18.25
CA HIS A 496 22.65 -20.80 -17.52
C HIS A 496 21.38 -21.57 -17.14
N ALA A 497 20.28 -20.86 -16.84
CA ALA A 497 19.00 -21.47 -16.48
C ALA A 497 18.28 -22.07 -17.70
N ASP A 498 18.21 -21.33 -18.80
CA ASP A 498 17.68 -21.78 -20.09
C ASP A 498 18.48 -21.17 -21.25
N PRO A 499 19.46 -21.90 -21.83
CA PRO A 499 20.27 -21.42 -22.94
C PRO A 499 19.49 -21.15 -24.23
N THR A 500 18.23 -21.60 -24.30
CA THR A 500 17.37 -21.42 -25.48
C THR A 500 16.49 -20.17 -25.38
N TYR A 501 16.46 -19.52 -24.21
CA TYR A 501 15.72 -18.29 -23.99
C TYR A 501 16.55 -17.08 -24.43
N GLU A 502 15.98 -16.25 -25.31
CA GLU A 502 16.58 -14.99 -25.69
C GLU A 502 16.29 -13.95 -24.63
N VAL A 503 17.27 -13.69 -23.78
CA VAL A 503 17.15 -12.74 -22.66
C VAL A 503 16.81 -11.34 -23.20
N PRO A 504 15.76 -10.66 -22.68
CA PRO A 504 15.36 -9.36 -23.18
C PRO A 504 16.45 -8.32 -22.92
N THR A 505 16.74 -7.52 -23.94
CA THR A 505 17.63 -6.36 -23.80
C THR A 505 16.87 -5.20 -23.16
N ARG A 506 17.62 -4.15 -22.77
CA ARG A 506 17.02 -2.89 -22.34
C ARG A 506 16.02 -2.36 -23.37
N GLU A 507 16.40 -2.35 -24.64
CA GLU A 507 15.57 -1.83 -25.74
C GLU A 507 14.27 -2.63 -25.85
N LYS A 508 14.35 -3.96 -25.75
CA LYS A 508 13.17 -4.83 -25.75
C LYS A 508 12.24 -4.55 -24.57
N LEU A 509 12.79 -4.32 -23.38
CA LEU A 509 12.01 -3.97 -22.18
C LEU A 509 11.37 -2.59 -22.28
N ASP A 510 12.15 -1.57 -22.64
CA ASP A 510 11.73 -0.17 -22.64
C ASP A 510 10.74 0.14 -23.77
N GLU A 511 10.91 -0.49 -24.95
CA GLU A 511 10.15 -0.14 -26.15
C GLU A 511 8.99 -1.11 -26.46
N GLU A 512 9.01 -2.33 -25.92
CA GLU A 512 8.01 -3.36 -26.25
C GLU A 512 7.33 -3.97 -25.03
N LEU A 513 8.09 -4.62 -24.14
CA LEU A 513 7.49 -5.44 -23.08
C LEU A 513 6.79 -4.56 -22.02
N THR A 514 7.47 -3.53 -21.51
CA THR A 514 6.91 -2.66 -20.46
C THR A 514 5.74 -1.82 -20.98
N PRO A 515 5.85 -1.12 -22.14
CA PRO A 515 4.70 -0.38 -22.67
C PRO A 515 3.52 -1.29 -23.05
N GLY A 516 3.80 -2.47 -23.60
CA GLY A 516 2.75 -3.44 -23.93
C GLY A 516 2.00 -3.93 -22.71
N GLU A 517 2.73 -4.30 -21.65
CA GLU A 517 2.12 -4.72 -20.38
C GLU A 517 1.34 -3.59 -19.72
N ALA A 518 1.88 -2.36 -19.71
CA ALA A 518 1.19 -1.19 -19.16
C ALA A 518 -0.16 -0.92 -19.85
N GLU A 519 -0.22 -1.01 -21.18
CA GLU A 519 -1.47 -0.85 -21.93
C GLU A 519 -2.46 -2.01 -21.68
N ASN A 520 -1.97 -3.23 -21.46
CA ASN A 520 -2.83 -4.36 -21.10
C ASN A 520 -3.41 -4.21 -19.69
N VAL A 521 -2.58 -3.79 -18.73
CA VAL A 521 -3.01 -3.47 -17.36
C VAL A 521 -4.04 -2.36 -17.38
N LEU A 522 -3.79 -1.26 -18.10
CA LEU A 522 -4.73 -0.16 -18.24
C LEU A 522 -6.09 -0.62 -18.79
N ALA A 523 -6.09 -1.51 -19.79
CA ALA A 523 -7.34 -2.05 -20.32
C ALA A 523 -8.12 -2.88 -19.27
N LYS A 524 -7.42 -3.71 -18.48
CA LYS A 524 -8.02 -4.48 -17.38
C LYS A 524 -8.54 -3.55 -16.27
N GLN A 525 -7.81 -2.48 -15.94
CA GLN A 525 -8.26 -1.46 -14.98
C GLN A 525 -9.54 -0.78 -15.46
N LEU A 526 -9.62 -0.40 -16.73
CA LEU A 526 -10.84 0.19 -17.31
C LEU A 526 -12.04 -0.75 -17.25
N GLU A 527 -11.83 -2.05 -17.50
CA GLU A 527 -12.90 -3.05 -17.39
C GLU A 527 -13.44 -3.16 -15.96
N LEU A 528 -12.55 -3.15 -14.96
CA LEU A 528 -12.93 -3.14 -13.54
C LEU A 528 -13.69 -1.86 -13.18
N LEU A 529 -13.12 -0.69 -13.48
CA LEU A 529 -13.69 0.61 -13.15
C LEU A 529 -15.03 0.87 -13.84
N LYS A 530 -15.24 0.31 -15.04
CA LYS A 530 -16.54 0.36 -15.75
C LYS A 530 -17.63 -0.44 -15.07
N ASN A 531 -17.34 -1.27 -14.07
CA ASN A 531 -18.32 -1.99 -13.27
C ASN A 531 -18.51 -1.39 -11.86
N ASP A 532 -17.59 -0.56 -11.40
CA ASP A 532 -17.63 0.07 -10.09
C ASP A 532 -18.49 1.35 -10.05
N HIS A 533 -18.81 1.79 -8.83
CA HIS A 533 -19.58 2.99 -8.53
C HIS A 533 -18.95 3.75 -7.35
N PHE A 534 -19.36 5.00 -7.16
CA PHE A 534 -18.82 5.91 -6.14
C PHE A 534 -17.32 6.16 -6.27
N LEU A 535 -16.85 6.20 -7.52
CA LEU A 535 -15.46 6.43 -7.85
C LEU A 535 -15.04 7.85 -7.49
N THR A 536 -13.78 8.00 -7.10
CA THR A 536 -13.14 9.31 -6.92
C THR A 536 -12.03 9.47 -7.94
N VAL A 537 -12.06 10.55 -8.71
CA VAL A 537 -10.92 10.94 -9.55
C VAL A 537 -9.99 11.82 -8.74
N SER A 538 -8.69 11.54 -8.75
CA SER A 538 -7.70 12.43 -8.16
C SER A 538 -6.59 12.76 -9.15
N PHE A 539 -6.06 13.97 -9.04
CA PHE A 539 -4.98 14.43 -9.90
C PHE A 539 -3.99 15.26 -9.10
N ASP A 540 -2.71 15.03 -9.40
CA ASP A 540 -1.58 15.68 -8.73
C ASP A 540 -0.58 16.16 -9.78
N GLY A 541 0.03 17.31 -9.51
CA GLY A 541 0.92 18.02 -10.44
C GLY A 541 2.14 18.56 -9.72
N GLY A 542 3.31 18.35 -10.30
CA GLY A 542 4.58 18.81 -9.72
C GLY A 542 5.54 19.30 -10.77
N THR A 543 6.37 20.27 -10.39
CA THR A 543 7.49 20.75 -11.22
C THR A 543 8.79 20.46 -10.51
N LYS A 544 9.73 19.80 -11.19
CA LYS A 544 11.07 19.50 -10.65
C LYS A 544 12.12 19.73 -11.74
N LYS A 545 13.12 20.57 -11.45
CA LYS A 545 14.23 20.89 -12.37
C LYS A 545 13.77 21.37 -13.77
N GLY A 546 12.67 22.12 -13.82
CA GLY A 546 12.10 22.61 -15.07
C GLY A 546 11.24 21.59 -15.82
N GLU A 547 11.10 20.36 -15.32
CA GLU A 547 10.19 19.36 -15.89
C GLU A 547 8.88 19.33 -15.09
N SER A 548 7.76 19.36 -15.80
CA SER A 548 6.43 19.27 -15.19
C SER A 548 5.78 17.93 -15.46
N HIS A 549 5.24 17.32 -14.41
CA HIS A 549 4.60 16.01 -14.45
C HIS A 549 3.24 16.06 -13.76
N TYR A 550 2.26 15.45 -14.40
CA TYR A 550 0.92 15.25 -13.85
C TYR A 550 0.61 13.77 -13.76
N THR A 551 -0.08 13.39 -12.69
CA THR A 551 -0.60 12.04 -12.51
C THR A 551 -2.09 12.11 -12.27
N LEU A 552 -2.80 11.13 -12.82
CA LEU A 552 -4.23 10.96 -12.60
C LEU A 552 -4.51 9.56 -12.09
N HIS A 553 -5.29 9.51 -11.02
CA HIS A 553 -5.69 8.27 -10.38
C HIS A 553 -7.21 8.20 -10.27
N ILE A 554 -7.72 6.98 -10.22
CA ILE A 554 -9.10 6.71 -9.84
C ILE A 554 -9.08 5.76 -8.64
N SER A 555 -9.87 6.06 -7.61
CA SER A 555 -10.05 5.16 -6.48
C SER A 555 -11.48 4.68 -6.35
N ASN A 556 -11.65 3.41 -5.94
CA ASN A 556 -12.94 2.78 -5.67
C ASN A 556 -13.31 2.83 -4.17
N PRO A 557 -14.53 2.42 -3.77
CA PRO A 557 -14.95 2.36 -2.37
C PRO A 557 -14.10 1.43 -1.48
N GLU A 558 -13.50 0.41 -2.07
CA GLU A 558 -12.61 -0.56 -1.43
C GLU A 558 -11.21 0.03 -1.14
N ARG A 559 -10.95 1.26 -1.62
CA ARG A 559 -9.71 2.02 -1.47
C ARG A 559 -8.56 1.51 -2.34
N ASP A 560 -8.86 0.73 -3.37
CA ASP A 560 -7.92 0.45 -4.44
C ASP A 560 -7.69 1.72 -5.26
N ILE A 561 -6.44 1.94 -5.69
CA ILE A 561 -6.03 3.12 -6.43
C ILE A 561 -5.43 2.69 -7.77
N TYR A 562 -6.00 3.21 -8.85
CA TYR A 562 -5.62 2.90 -10.21
C TYR A 562 -4.96 4.12 -10.84
N LEU A 563 -3.66 4.02 -11.17
CA LEU A 563 -2.96 5.02 -11.96
C LEU A 563 -3.44 4.94 -13.41
N MET A 564 -4.09 5.99 -13.89
CA MET A 564 -4.68 6.03 -15.23
C MET A 564 -3.77 6.71 -16.24
N GLU A 565 -3.08 7.77 -15.82
CA GLU A 565 -2.18 8.52 -16.70
C GLU A 565 -1.06 9.19 -15.91
N THR A 566 0.16 9.07 -16.44
CA THR A 566 1.29 9.92 -16.08
C THR A 566 1.65 10.74 -17.30
N ARG A 567 1.59 12.06 -17.20
CA ARG A 567 1.82 12.98 -18.29
C ARG A 567 3.03 13.85 -18.00
N ASN A 568 4.04 13.76 -18.86
CA ASN A 568 5.02 14.83 -18.97
C ASN A 568 4.34 16.02 -19.65
N ALA A 569 4.20 17.12 -18.93
CA ALA A 569 3.51 18.32 -19.35
C ALA A 569 4.45 19.52 -19.45
N THR A 570 5.77 19.30 -19.51
CA THR A 570 6.79 20.38 -19.46
C THR A 570 6.56 21.48 -20.50
N ASP A 571 6.12 21.11 -21.70
CA ASP A 571 5.89 22.04 -22.82
C ASP A 571 4.42 22.54 -22.90
N GLU A 572 3.62 22.35 -21.85
CA GLU A 572 2.18 22.63 -21.82
C GLU A 572 1.82 23.70 -20.77
N SER A 573 0.75 24.47 -21.02
CA SER A 573 0.22 25.43 -20.04
C SER A 573 -0.77 24.73 -19.10
N HIS A 574 -0.41 24.59 -17.82
CA HIS A 574 -1.19 23.84 -16.83
C HIS A 574 -2.35 24.64 -16.22
N THR A 575 -3.20 25.21 -17.07
CA THR A 575 -4.41 25.92 -16.62
C THR A 575 -5.43 24.95 -16.00
N GLY A 576 -6.36 25.47 -15.19
CA GLY A 576 -7.44 24.65 -14.63
C GLY A 576 -8.29 23.94 -15.70
N GLU A 577 -8.51 24.57 -16.87
CA GLU A 577 -9.21 23.93 -17.99
C GLU A 577 -8.41 22.77 -18.58
N TRP A 578 -7.08 22.91 -18.69
CA TRP A 578 -6.22 21.83 -19.16
C TRP A 578 -6.28 20.61 -18.23
N ILE A 579 -6.20 20.83 -16.92
CA ILE A 579 -6.30 19.75 -15.91
C ILE A 579 -7.69 19.09 -15.97
N LYS A 580 -8.76 19.89 -16.11
CA LYS A 580 -10.12 19.38 -16.29
C LYS A 580 -10.23 18.52 -17.55
N VAL A 581 -9.65 18.93 -18.68
CA VAL A 581 -9.63 18.10 -19.92
C VAL A 581 -8.92 16.77 -19.67
N LEU A 582 -7.80 16.78 -18.96
CA LEU A 582 -7.06 15.57 -18.59
C LEU A 582 -7.93 14.62 -17.75
N ALA A 583 -8.67 15.14 -16.77
CA ALA A 583 -9.55 14.36 -15.92
C ALA A 583 -10.82 13.86 -16.64
N MET A 584 -11.47 14.73 -17.40
CA MET A 584 -12.71 14.43 -18.11
C MET A 584 -12.53 13.34 -19.16
N LYS A 585 -11.34 13.20 -19.76
CA LYS A 585 -11.01 12.07 -20.63
C LYS A 585 -11.33 10.73 -19.94
N TRP A 586 -10.84 10.53 -18.72
CA TRP A 586 -11.01 9.27 -17.99
C TRP A 586 -12.39 9.13 -17.35
N ILE A 587 -12.97 10.24 -16.87
CA ILE A 587 -14.35 10.27 -16.36
C ILE A 587 -15.33 9.82 -17.45
N ASN A 588 -15.16 10.32 -18.68
CA ASN A 588 -16.01 9.96 -19.81
C ASN A 588 -15.77 8.51 -20.27
N GLU A 589 -14.52 8.06 -20.29
CA GLU A 589 -14.17 6.70 -20.70
C GLU A 589 -14.76 5.65 -19.74
N VAL A 590 -14.73 5.89 -18.42
CA VAL A 590 -15.30 4.99 -17.41
C VAL A 590 -16.83 5.14 -17.30
N GLY A 591 -17.32 6.38 -17.38
CA GLY A 591 -18.73 6.72 -17.27
C GLY A 591 -18.98 7.77 -16.16
N PRO A 592 -19.43 9.00 -16.48
CA PRO A 592 -19.57 10.07 -15.50
C PRO A 592 -20.48 9.74 -14.31
N ALA A 593 -21.55 8.97 -14.54
CA ALA A 593 -22.51 8.55 -13.52
C ALA A 593 -21.92 7.61 -12.45
N ARG A 594 -20.68 7.13 -12.62
CA ARG A 594 -19.98 6.27 -11.67
C ARG A 594 -19.18 7.05 -10.65
N PHE A 595 -18.90 8.33 -10.89
CA PHE A 595 -18.08 9.17 -10.04
C PHE A 595 -18.92 9.89 -8.99
N ALA A 596 -18.43 9.87 -7.75
CA ALA A 596 -19.00 10.60 -6.62
C ALA A 596 -18.14 11.81 -6.23
N ALA A 597 -16.83 11.81 -6.53
CA ALA A 597 -15.95 12.89 -6.10
C ALA A 597 -14.74 13.14 -7.02
N SER A 598 -14.19 14.34 -6.89
CA SER A 598 -12.90 14.75 -7.42
C SER A 598 -12.02 15.26 -6.26
N CYS A 599 -10.74 14.91 -6.26
CA CYS A 599 -9.81 15.28 -5.20
C CYS A 599 -8.47 15.79 -5.76
N SER A 600 -8.01 16.94 -5.26
CA SER A 600 -6.70 17.51 -5.59
C SER A 600 -6.32 18.54 -4.53
N ASP A 601 -5.09 19.06 -4.60
CA ASP A 601 -4.65 20.15 -3.76
C ASP A 601 -5.50 21.43 -4.00
N SER A 602 -5.25 22.46 -3.20
CA SER A 602 -6.00 23.72 -3.27
C SER A 602 -5.18 24.83 -3.94
N THR A 603 -4.18 24.46 -4.75
CA THR A 603 -3.43 25.41 -5.60
C THR A 603 -4.38 26.01 -6.67
N GLY A 604 -4.09 27.21 -7.16
CA GLY A 604 -5.04 27.98 -7.99
C GLY A 604 -5.64 27.20 -9.17
N ASN A 605 -4.81 26.54 -9.99
CA ASN A 605 -5.29 25.83 -11.18
C ASN A 605 -6.00 24.50 -10.86
N THR A 606 -5.55 23.75 -9.86
CA THR A 606 -6.15 22.49 -9.43
C THR A 606 -7.48 22.70 -8.72
N LEU A 607 -7.60 23.76 -7.91
CA LEU A 607 -8.87 24.20 -7.33
C LEU A 607 -9.87 24.59 -8.44
N LEU A 608 -9.43 25.41 -9.40
CA LEU A 608 -10.25 25.77 -10.55
C LEU A 608 -10.68 24.53 -11.36
N ALA A 609 -9.76 23.59 -11.60
CA ALA A 609 -10.07 22.34 -12.30
C ALA A 609 -11.15 21.53 -11.59
N ARG A 610 -11.08 21.39 -10.26
CA ARG A 610 -12.13 20.72 -9.47
C ARG A 610 -13.49 21.39 -9.65
N HIS A 611 -13.55 22.72 -9.59
CA HIS A 611 -14.80 23.45 -9.83
C HIS A 611 -15.35 23.20 -11.24
N LEU A 612 -14.50 23.26 -12.27
CA LEU A 612 -14.88 23.01 -13.65
C LEU A 612 -15.35 21.56 -13.89
N ILE A 613 -14.85 20.59 -13.12
CA ILE A 613 -15.32 19.20 -13.17
C ILE A 613 -16.72 19.08 -12.55
N VAL A 614 -16.96 19.72 -11.40
CA VAL A 614 -18.29 19.75 -10.77
C VAL A 614 -19.31 20.43 -11.69
N ASP A 615 -18.93 21.51 -12.36
CA ASP A 615 -19.79 22.19 -13.34
C ASP A 615 -20.13 21.28 -14.53
N ALA A 616 -19.17 20.46 -14.97
CA ALA A 616 -19.38 19.51 -16.07
C ALA A 616 -20.18 18.26 -15.67
N VAL A 617 -20.02 17.79 -14.42
CA VAL A 617 -20.68 16.60 -13.88
C VAL A 617 -21.20 16.92 -12.48
N PRO A 618 -22.41 17.49 -12.34
CA PRO A 618 -22.92 18.00 -11.05
C PRO A 618 -23.10 16.97 -9.93
N THR A 619 -23.03 15.67 -10.26
CA THR A 619 -23.06 14.59 -9.26
C THR A 619 -21.72 14.36 -8.57
N ILE A 620 -20.64 14.96 -9.06
CA ILE A 620 -19.30 14.87 -8.48
C ILE A 620 -19.14 15.94 -7.39
N LEU A 621 -18.64 15.55 -6.24
CA LEU A 621 -18.25 16.45 -5.15
C LEU A 621 -16.79 16.93 -5.33
N SER A 622 -16.53 18.21 -5.06
CA SER A 622 -15.16 18.71 -4.94
C SER A 622 -14.64 18.50 -3.53
N ILE A 623 -13.69 17.58 -3.37
CA ILE A 623 -13.04 17.27 -2.10
C ILE A 623 -11.61 17.83 -2.13
N ALA A 624 -11.22 18.51 -1.06
CA ALA A 624 -9.87 19.04 -0.93
C ALA A 624 -8.90 18.00 -0.35
N ASP A 625 -7.65 18.03 -0.78
CA ASP A 625 -6.60 17.19 -0.20
C ASP A 625 -6.29 17.62 1.24
N CYS A 626 -6.54 16.71 2.18
CA CYS A 626 -6.27 16.95 3.60
C CYS A 626 -4.77 17.06 3.89
N CYS A 627 -3.90 16.37 3.14
CA CYS A 627 -2.46 16.44 3.32
C CYS A 627 -1.95 17.84 2.99
N HIS A 628 -2.38 18.42 1.86
CA HIS A 628 -2.06 19.79 1.50
C HIS A 628 -2.57 20.82 2.53
N HIS A 629 -3.77 20.62 3.09
CA HIS A 629 -4.28 21.51 4.14
C HIS A 629 -3.46 21.44 5.44
N LEU A 630 -3.04 20.24 5.85
CA LEU A 630 -2.14 20.07 7.00
C LEU A 630 -0.76 20.71 6.74
N ASP A 631 -0.23 20.57 5.53
CA ASP A 631 1.03 21.22 5.14
C ASP A 631 0.92 22.75 5.16
N ASN A 632 -0.18 23.31 4.66
CA ASN A 632 -0.43 24.76 4.72
C ASN A 632 -0.59 25.25 6.17
N MET A 633 -1.30 24.50 7.02
CA MET A 633 -1.39 24.82 8.44
C MET A 633 0.00 24.84 9.09
N ASN A 634 0.84 23.84 8.80
CA ASN A 634 2.21 23.83 9.29
C ASN A 634 3.02 25.02 8.78
N LYS A 635 2.89 25.37 7.49
CA LYS A 635 3.52 26.57 6.90
C LYS A 635 3.12 27.85 7.61
N ASP A 636 1.89 27.97 8.07
CA ASP A 636 1.43 29.16 8.80
C ASP A 636 1.89 29.15 10.26
N ILE A 637 1.89 27.99 10.93
CA ILE A 637 2.44 27.85 12.28
C ILE A 637 3.92 28.26 12.31
N VAL A 638 4.72 27.84 11.33
CA VAL A 638 6.16 28.18 11.29
C VAL A 638 6.43 29.65 10.96
N LYS A 639 5.43 30.41 10.50
CA LYS A 639 5.56 31.88 10.31
C LYS A 639 5.38 32.67 11.61
N LEU A 640 4.93 32.03 12.69
CA LEU A 640 4.83 32.70 13.99
C LEU A 640 6.20 33.21 14.42
N THR A 641 6.26 34.42 14.99
CA THR A 641 7.50 35.08 15.43
C THR A 641 8.36 34.18 16.31
N TYR A 642 7.74 33.32 17.12
CA TYR A 642 8.42 32.34 17.97
C TYR A 642 9.40 31.43 17.20
N PHE A 643 9.08 31.05 15.96
CA PHE A 643 9.91 30.15 15.15
C PHE A 643 10.90 30.89 14.24
N GLN A 644 10.88 32.22 14.19
CA GLN A 644 11.69 33.01 13.25
C GLN A 644 13.20 32.78 13.44
N GLU A 645 13.69 32.78 14.69
CA GLU A 645 15.11 32.55 14.99
C GLU A 645 15.55 31.12 14.64
N PRO A 646 14.91 30.03 15.13
CA PRO A 646 15.25 28.67 14.73
C PRO A 646 15.25 28.46 13.20
N ILE A 647 14.24 28.98 12.50
CA ILE A 647 14.15 28.85 11.04
C ILE A 647 15.29 29.59 10.34
N THR A 648 15.65 30.78 10.82
CA THR A 648 16.77 31.56 10.28
C THR A 648 18.08 30.81 10.44
N VAL A 649 18.34 30.25 11.62
CA VAL A 649 19.53 29.43 11.89
C VAL A 649 19.56 28.20 10.97
N ILE A 650 18.47 27.44 10.89
CA ILE A 650 18.39 26.23 10.05
C ILE A 650 18.60 26.57 8.57
N ARG A 651 17.92 27.58 8.05
CA ARG A 651 18.08 28.02 6.65
C ARG A 651 19.51 28.51 6.39
N GLY A 652 20.11 29.25 7.33
CA GLY A 652 21.50 29.70 7.26
C GLY A 652 22.50 28.53 7.22
N THR A 653 22.27 27.51 8.05
CA THR A 653 23.06 26.27 8.04
C THR A 653 22.91 25.53 6.71
N ILE A 654 21.68 25.29 6.25
CA ILE A 654 21.42 24.63 4.95
C ILE A 654 22.09 25.40 3.81
N LYS A 655 21.97 26.74 3.80
CA LYS A 655 22.62 27.60 2.80
C LYS A 655 24.14 27.44 2.84
N SER A 656 24.73 27.47 4.03
CA SER A 656 26.18 27.30 4.22
C SER A 656 26.66 25.97 3.67
N PHE A 657 25.98 24.86 3.98
CA PHE A 657 26.36 23.53 3.49
C PHE A 657 26.03 23.31 2.01
N SER A 658 24.96 23.90 1.48
CA SER A 658 24.59 23.75 0.07
C SER A 658 25.44 24.60 -0.89
N GLN A 659 25.99 25.73 -0.42
CA GLN A 659 26.78 26.66 -1.23
C GLN A 659 28.29 26.58 -0.97
N SER A 660 28.74 26.14 0.21
CA SER A 660 30.16 25.99 0.52
C SER A 660 30.71 24.65 0.01
N HIS A 661 31.74 24.69 -0.83
CA HIS A 661 32.48 23.49 -1.23
C HIS A 661 33.13 22.78 -0.03
N VAL A 662 33.63 23.55 0.95
CA VAL A 662 34.18 23.01 2.20
C VAL A 662 33.05 22.39 3.04
N GLY A 663 31.90 23.06 3.13
CA GLY A 663 30.74 22.53 3.85
C GLY A 663 30.27 21.18 3.29
N LYS A 664 30.15 21.05 1.96
CA LYS A 664 29.82 19.76 1.32
C LYS A 664 30.82 18.66 1.65
N SER A 665 32.12 18.97 1.55
CA SER A 665 33.17 17.99 1.83
C SER A 665 33.20 17.54 3.29
N GLU A 666 32.94 18.44 4.25
CA GLU A 666 32.86 18.07 5.66
C GLU A 666 31.59 17.27 5.97
N LEU A 667 30.46 17.57 5.32
CA LEU A 667 29.22 16.80 5.47
C LEU A 667 29.31 15.39 4.87
N GLU A 668 30.04 15.20 3.76
CA GLU A 668 30.28 13.87 3.17
C GLU A 668 31.19 12.97 4.01
N LYS A 669 31.99 13.55 4.93
CA LYS A 669 32.89 12.81 5.83
C LYS A 669 32.24 12.46 7.17
N ALA A 670 31.19 13.20 7.57
CA ALA A 670 30.43 12.97 8.80
C ALA A 670 29.40 11.85 8.58
#